data_AF-A0A8H4EIP8-F1
#
_entry.id   AF-A0A8H4EIP8-F1
#
_cell.length_a   1.000
_cell.length_b   1.000
_cell.length_c   1.000
_cell.angle_alpha   90.00
_cell.angle_beta   90.00
_cell.angle_gamma   90.00
#
_symmetry.space_group_name_H-M   'P 1'
#
loop_
_entity.id
_entity.type
_entity.pdbx_description
1 polymer ?
#
loop_
_entity_poly.entity_id
_entity_poly.type
_entity_poly.pdbx_seq_one_letter_code
_entity_poly.pdbx_strand_id
1 'polypeptide(L)'
;MDLQYNNLTKTLKNIIFHWVLVCFIFLLCSCFAYGQLRRLEHRVIYSSSRNDLPGHNYNFDVGQTDDGSLLFMYKDNVNQYKFIHVLLPDGSTTDIDLNFLNKNVTRIFPLTMKYYFLLYDQKFNGNMQVTGIVLDYNKQIVKDNIFVANGNIDKIEKLELIMDTRLSSFLIYNINKANDSLIHWITYNLLELSDLNIYAKNNGSFYLDNNFNLKTVFSMIDGNYGFIIEELRHPSVLNVPIINAFIYYKSLYPILGKFSEKSLIYHARNISEISNVSCAPDYSEYGNVCIITEPIINFGNYTLFTTYHIKFLSSGSVIEFKYIKNNTYNNNYDLQLDIHPSFFGGSIVTSYLSISLKLKMKAPVLIPPDPSKNYTNMTGSVILLNGTEVSWNLNQLNRFNQSTQSKDPLNQNHLIFKTALFNLMKNNTYILYVRYSADEWDIFSIDLPKSRNDHGYENPNVISTFPKINDNNIIPGNIHKIRVTFSSNISMSLNNLTIYHLDANTNKLNLRKFYSGSSDCDILFNHSLSCDVTSSIFNQWNATYIIVMDNNFVMFSSTNEPMYGIEEYRWNFTTIPCQQPDKKYADTAIGTIRLTLGDDIKNDSISDIANNVTKELADSIPISSDRLQQTNRYQNDLSTSSRRYIIQLKILPTTDPCQATVSQIINYLNELIRDKNSLIYKNNYTKYLSSSHGFNVNVNLWDEIKFKLLGLLIGIVVLGLICLVARYRYPEGQNFMIFSVVIILFDLVMDILFIVKNGKDVSQLDLYHPRLGLKFIFKTVSVQKYMNVTNIKLKIFIIKVSRFHMAYL
;
A
#
# COMPACT_ATOMS: atom_id res chain seq x y z
N MET A 1 -48.70 32.14 -63.92
CA MET A 1 -47.27 32.37 -63.62
C MET A 1 -47.04 32.89 -62.20
N ASP A 2 -48.00 33.57 -61.55
CA ASP A 2 -47.79 34.17 -60.21
C ASP A 2 -47.72 33.17 -59.04
N LEU A 3 -48.28 31.96 -59.17
CA LEU A 3 -48.24 30.93 -58.12
C LEU A 3 -46.88 30.21 -58.00
N GLN A 4 -46.07 30.18 -59.07
CA GLN A 4 -44.70 29.63 -59.02
C GLN A 4 -43.69 30.65 -58.46
N TYR A 5 -43.90 31.95 -58.71
CA TYR A 5 -43.00 33.01 -58.21
C TYR A 5 -43.07 33.17 -56.67
N ASN A 6 -44.27 33.06 -56.09
CA ASN A 6 -44.45 33.13 -54.64
C ASN A 6 -43.90 31.90 -53.90
N ASN A 7 -43.93 30.71 -54.51
CA ASN A 7 -43.30 29.53 -53.91
C ASN A 7 -41.78 29.58 -54.02
N LEU A 8 -41.23 30.06 -55.14
CA LEU A 8 -39.79 30.19 -55.33
C LEU A 8 -39.17 31.22 -54.38
N THR A 9 -39.85 32.34 -54.13
CA THR A 9 -39.38 33.37 -53.18
C THR A 9 -39.47 32.91 -51.72
N LYS A 10 -40.44 32.05 -51.39
CA LYS A 10 -40.56 31.45 -50.04
C LYS A 10 -39.50 30.38 -49.79
N THR A 11 -39.18 29.54 -50.78
CA THR A 11 -38.07 28.59 -50.69
C THR A 11 -36.71 29.29 -50.67
N LEU A 12 -36.50 30.34 -51.48
CA LEU A 12 -35.26 31.11 -51.44
C LEU A 12 -35.05 31.79 -50.08
N LYS A 13 -36.11 32.38 -49.49
CA LYS A 13 -36.04 32.97 -48.15
C LYS A 13 -35.71 31.94 -47.08
N ASN A 14 -36.29 30.74 -47.14
CA ASN A 14 -35.98 29.68 -46.18
C ASN A 14 -34.55 29.16 -46.33
N ILE A 15 -34.03 29.04 -47.56
CA ILE A 15 -32.65 28.62 -47.82
C ILE A 15 -31.67 29.69 -47.32
N ILE A 16 -31.94 30.97 -47.59
CA ILE A 16 -31.10 32.08 -47.09
C ILE A 16 -31.16 32.14 -45.56
N PHE A 17 -32.32 31.96 -44.96
CA PHE A 17 -32.46 31.94 -43.50
C PHE A 17 -31.70 30.78 -42.86
N HIS A 18 -31.73 29.58 -43.46
CA HIS A 18 -30.93 28.45 -43.01
C HIS A 18 -29.43 28.67 -43.17
N TRP A 19 -28.98 29.25 -44.29
CA TRP A 19 -27.58 29.60 -44.50
C TRP A 19 -27.09 30.64 -43.50
N VAL A 20 -27.88 31.68 -43.24
CA VAL A 20 -27.57 32.69 -42.23
C VAL A 20 -27.53 32.06 -40.84
N LEU A 21 -28.45 31.17 -40.50
CA LEU A 21 -28.47 30.47 -39.21
C LEU A 21 -27.26 29.56 -39.04
N VAL A 22 -26.89 28.79 -40.07
CA VAL A 22 -25.70 27.92 -40.04
C VAL A 22 -24.42 28.74 -39.95
N CYS A 23 -24.31 29.84 -40.69
CA CYS A 23 -23.18 30.77 -40.56
C CYS A 23 -23.14 31.41 -39.17
N PHE A 24 -24.29 31.77 -38.58
CA PHE A 24 -24.36 32.34 -37.23
C PHE A 24 -24.01 31.31 -36.15
N ILE A 25 -24.39 30.05 -36.31
CA ILE A 25 -23.97 28.94 -35.44
C ILE A 25 -22.48 28.66 -35.60
N PHE A 26 -21.94 28.70 -36.83
CA PHE A 26 -20.49 28.57 -37.05
C PHE A 26 -19.72 29.75 -36.46
N LEU A 27 -20.25 30.98 -36.53
CA LEU A 27 -19.68 32.19 -35.91
C LEU A 27 -19.78 32.14 -34.39
N LEU A 28 -20.87 31.62 -33.83
CA LEU A 28 -21.01 31.40 -32.39
C LEU A 28 -20.09 30.29 -31.91
N CYS A 29 -20.00 29.16 -32.61
CA CYS A 29 -19.07 28.06 -32.26
C CYS A 29 -17.61 28.48 -32.41
N SER A 30 -17.26 29.29 -33.42
CA SER A 30 -15.90 29.84 -33.55
C SER A 30 -15.64 30.96 -32.55
N CYS A 31 -16.61 31.79 -32.16
CA CYS A 31 -16.46 32.74 -31.06
C CYS A 31 -16.41 32.06 -29.67
N PHE A 32 -17.08 30.93 -29.46
CA PHE A 32 -16.96 30.15 -28.22
C PHE A 32 -15.65 29.36 -28.16
N ALA A 33 -15.19 28.81 -29.30
CA ALA A 33 -13.89 28.15 -29.40
C ALA A 33 -12.71 29.14 -29.30
N TYR A 34 -12.85 30.35 -29.86
CA TYR A 34 -11.83 31.41 -29.78
C TYR A 34 -11.91 32.20 -28.46
N GLY A 35 -13.09 32.26 -27.84
CA GLY A 35 -13.32 32.85 -26.52
C GLY A 35 -12.76 32.03 -25.36
N GLN A 36 -12.67 30.70 -25.50
CA GLN A 36 -11.96 29.81 -24.56
C GLN A 36 -10.43 29.83 -24.71
N LEU A 37 -9.90 30.41 -25.79
CA LEU A 37 -8.46 30.62 -26.01
C LEU A 37 -7.96 32.00 -25.51
N ARG A 38 -8.80 32.75 -24.79
CA ARG A 38 -8.30 33.85 -23.95
C ARG A 38 -7.45 33.24 -22.83
N ARG A 39 -6.22 33.76 -22.70
CA ARG A 39 -5.28 33.55 -21.58
C ARG A 39 -6.03 33.09 -20.34
N LEU A 40 -5.80 31.83 -19.94
CA LEU A 40 -6.10 31.36 -18.60
C LEU A 40 -5.28 32.23 -17.63
N GLU A 41 -5.81 33.39 -17.24
CA GLU A 41 -5.33 34.09 -16.06
C GLU A 41 -5.77 33.23 -14.87
N HIS A 42 -4.93 32.25 -14.53
CA HIS A 42 -5.11 31.42 -13.35
C HIS A 42 -5.28 32.34 -12.16
N ARG A 43 -6.28 32.04 -11.31
CA ARG A 43 -6.59 32.83 -10.13
C ARG A 43 -5.44 32.66 -9.14
N VAL A 44 -4.45 33.55 -9.22
CA VAL A 44 -3.37 33.62 -8.24
C VAL A 44 -4.02 34.07 -6.93
N ILE A 45 -4.05 33.18 -5.95
CA ILE A 45 -4.43 33.54 -4.59
C ILE A 45 -3.17 34.01 -3.90
N TYR A 46 -3.27 35.18 -3.26
CA TYR A 46 -2.14 35.87 -2.70
C TYR A 46 -2.43 36.23 -1.25
N SER A 47 -1.48 35.92 -0.39
CA SER A 47 -1.46 36.39 0.99
C SER A 47 -0.08 36.94 1.32
N SER A 48 -0.06 38.06 2.03
CA SER A 48 1.16 38.72 2.50
C SER A 48 1.01 38.99 3.97
N SER A 49 2.03 38.65 4.75
CA SER A 49 2.11 39.06 6.14
C SER A 49 3.27 40.03 6.31
N ARG A 50 2.97 41.17 6.92
CA ARG A 50 3.96 42.14 7.40
C ARG A 50 3.75 42.21 8.90
N ASN A 51 4.41 41.33 9.66
CA ASN A 51 4.46 41.25 11.13
C ASN A 51 3.61 40.19 11.88
N ASP A 52 3.11 39.12 11.26
CA ASP A 52 2.33 38.10 12.02
C ASP A 52 3.16 36.94 12.59
N LEU A 53 4.46 36.86 12.27
CA LEU A 53 5.33 35.78 12.76
C LEU A 53 6.01 36.18 14.09
N PRO A 54 5.86 35.39 15.17
CA PRO A 54 6.48 35.69 16.46
C PRO A 54 7.99 35.41 16.41
N GLY A 55 8.83 36.45 16.41
CA GLY A 55 10.29 36.28 16.53
C GLY A 55 11.12 37.40 15.90
N HIS A 56 11.12 38.59 16.49
CA HIS A 56 11.71 39.82 15.95
C HIS A 56 13.24 39.83 15.71
N ASN A 57 13.98 38.71 15.83
CA ASN A 57 15.45 38.70 15.72
C ASN A 57 16.05 37.43 15.06
N TYR A 58 15.25 36.52 14.49
CA TYR A 58 15.74 35.25 13.96
C TYR A 58 15.69 35.19 12.43
N ASN A 59 16.79 34.74 11.81
CA ASN A 59 16.74 34.29 10.41
C ASN A 59 15.89 33.00 10.36
N PHE A 60 15.20 32.76 9.26
CA PHE A 60 14.42 31.52 9.11
C PHE A 60 14.54 30.97 7.69
N ASP A 61 14.42 29.65 7.58
CA ASP A 61 14.27 28.95 6.31
C ASP A 61 12.81 28.51 6.18
N VAL A 62 12.37 28.23 4.95
CA VAL A 62 11.03 27.69 4.69
C VAL A 62 11.16 26.31 4.07
N GLY A 63 10.35 25.38 4.55
CA GLY A 63 10.17 24.04 3.99
C GLY A 63 8.68 23.78 3.78
N GLN A 64 8.36 22.63 3.18
CA GLN A 64 6.99 22.22 2.95
C GLN A 64 6.84 20.71 3.10
N THR A 65 5.71 20.27 3.64
CA THR A 65 5.30 18.86 3.72
C THR A 65 4.40 18.50 2.53
N ASP A 66 4.26 17.20 2.24
CA ASP A 66 3.53 16.70 1.06
C ASP A 66 2.03 17.04 1.04
N ASP A 67 1.43 17.30 2.21
CA ASP A 67 0.04 17.72 2.36
C ASP A 67 -0.17 19.21 2.07
N GLY A 68 0.90 19.96 1.85
CA GLY A 68 0.84 21.38 1.56
C GLY A 68 1.15 22.30 2.73
N SER A 69 1.44 21.78 3.93
CA SER A 69 1.78 22.62 5.08
C SER A 69 3.12 23.33 4.89
N LEU A 70 3.19 24.60 5.27
CA LEU A 70 4.42 25.39 5.19
C LEU A 70 5.13 25.40 6.54
N LEU A 71 6.43 25.13 6.51
CA LEU A 71 7.28 25.01 7.68
C LEU A 71 8.25 26.18 7.75
N PHE A 72 8.08 27.08 8.70
CA PHE A 72 9.00 28.19 8.98
C PHE A 72 9.96 27.76 10.09
N MET A 73 11.24 27.66 9.77
CA MET A 73 12.26 27.09 10.64
C MET A 73 13.23 28.19 11.06
N TYR A 74 13.16 28.65 12.32
CA TYR A 74 13.92 29.79 12.83
C TYR A 74 15.28 29.37 13.37
N LYS A 75 16.30 30.10 12.96
CA LYS A 75 17.70 29.95 13.33
C LYS A 75 18.16 31.10 14.21
N ASP A 76 18.96 30.77 15.22
CA ASP A 76 19.72 31.75 15.98
C ASP A 76 20.90 32.36 15.22
N ASN A 77 21.61 33.29 15.88
CA ASN A 77 22.78 33.96 15.32
C ASN A 77 23.97 33.01 15.02
N VAL A 78 23.92 31.77 15.49
CA VAL A 78 24.93 30.72 15.28
C VAL A 78 24.43 29.68 14.26
N ASN A 79 23.38 29.99 13.50
CA ASN A 79 22.73 29.12 12.51
C ASN A 79 22.15 27.81 13.07
N GLN A 80 21.79 27.76 14.36
CA GLN A 80 21.10 26.62 14.95
C GLN A 80 19.60 26.85 14.95
N TYR A 81 18.83 25.83 14.56
CA TYR A 81 17.38 25.90 14.61
C TYR A 81 16.87 25.85 16.05
N LYS A 82 15.97 26.78 16.38
CA LYS A 82 15.38 26.93 17.72
C LYS A 82 13.86 26.80 17.72
N PHE A 83 13.19 27.19 16.65
CA PHE A 83 11.72 27.15 16.56
C PHE A 83 11.27 26.64 15.21
N ILE A 84 10.17 25.90 15.18
CA ILE A 84 9.42 25.54 13.98
C ILE A 84 8.02 26.11 14.13
N HIS A 85 7.62 26.96 13.20
CA HIS A 85 6.25 27.42 13.04
C HIS A 85 5.64 26.75 11.80
N VAL A 86 4.48 26.15 11.95
CA VAL A 86 3.81 25.39 10.89
C VAL A 86 2.51 26.07 10.54
N LEU A 87 2.32 26.38 9.26
CA LEU A 87 1.05 26.82 8.71
C LEU A 87 0.39 25.66 7.98
N LEU A 88 -0.72 25.18 8.52
CA LEU A 88 -1.48 24.05 7.97
C LEU A 88 -2.39 24.52 6.81
N PRO A 89 -2.78 23.63 5.88
CA PRO A 89 -3.65 23.97 4.75
C PRO A 89 -5.02 24.54 5.13
N ASP A 90 -5.52 24.21 6.33
CA ASP A 90 -6.77 24.74 6.88
C ASP A 90 -6.63 26.17 7.46
N GLY A 91 -5.42 26.74 7.41
CA GLY A 91 -5.08 28.06 7.91
C GLY A 91 -4.74 28.08 9.40
N SER A 92 -4.81 26.95 10.10
CA SER A 92 -4.36 26.85 11.49
C SER A 92 -2.84 26.83 11.59
N THR A 93 -2.32 27.22 12.75
CA THR A 93 -0.86 27.31 12.98
C THR A 93 -0.45 26.53 14.21
N THR A 94 0.75 25.94 14.18
CA THR A 94 1.35 25.26 15.34
C THR A 94 2.80 25.64 15.53
N ASP A 95 3.24 25.77 16.79
CA ASP A 95 4.59 26.19 17.17
C ASP A 95 5.31 25.13 18.00
N ILE A 96 6.54 24.83 17.61
CA ILE A 96 7.45 23.89 18.27
C ILE A 96 8.74 24.62 18.63
N ASP A 97 8.91 24.89 19.93
CA ASP A 97 10.21 25.26 20.50
C ASP A 97 11.09 24.00 20.53
N LEU A 98 12.29 24.05 19.97
CA LEU A 98 13.25 22.95 19.90
C LEU A 98 14.24 22.93 21.08
N ASN A 99 14.23 23.94 21.95
CA ASN A 99 15.15 24.03 23.09
C ASN A 99 15.01 22.85 24.06
N PHE A 100 13.82 22.22 24.15
CA PHE A 100 13.60 21.05 25.01
C PHE A 100 14.49 19.85 24.65
N LEU A 101 15.00 19.78 23.41
CA LEU A 101 15.87 18.70 22.97
C LEU A 101 17.27 18.76 23.60
N ASN A 102 17.70 19.92 24.10
CA ASN A 102 19.07 20.17 24.54
C ASN A 102 20.13 19.73 23.50
N LYS A 103 19.81 19.90 22.21
CA LYS A 103 20.67 19.52 21.08
C LYS A 103 20.82 20.69 20.11
N ASN A 104 21.99 20.77 19.48
CA ASN A 104 22.29 21.79 18.49
C ASN A 104 21.78 21.34 17.12
N VAL A 105 20.50 21.59 16.85
CA VAL A 105 19.86 21.25 15.57
C VAL A 105 20.37 22.17 14.48
N THR A 106 20.87 21.61 13.38
CA THR A 106 21.47 22.38 12.26
C THR A 106 20.76 22.18 10.93
N ARG A 107 19.96 21.11 10.78
CA ARG A 107 19.08 20.87 9.63
C ARG A 107 17.77 20.24 10.06
N ILE A 108 16.72 20.53 9.31
CA ILE A 108 15.37 20.02 9.51
C ILE A 108 14.84 19.57 8.15
N PHE A 109 14.31 18.36 8.10
CA PHE A 109 13.61 17.81 6.94
C PHE A 109 12.17 17.51 7.34
N PRO A 110 11.17 18.11 6.68
CA PRO A 110 9.79 17.65 6.79
C PRO A 110 9.69 16.23 6.21
N LEU A 111 9.16 15.27 6.97
CA LEU A 111 8.93 13.91 6.46
C LEU A 111 7.48 13.72 6.02
N THR A 112 6.54 14.06 6.90
CA THR A 112 5.09 14.06 6.65
C THR A 112 4.46 15.13 7.55
N MET A 113 3.15 15.39 7.42
CA MET A 113 2.42 16.25 8.37
C MET A 113 2.63 15.84 9.84
N LYS A 114 2.88 14.54 10.09
CA LYS A 114 3.00 14.00 11.43
C LYS A 114 4.42 14.08 11.99
N TYR A 115 5.46 14.14 11.14
CA TYR A 115 6.83 13.88 11.56
C TYR A 115 7.87 14.82 10.94
N TYR A 116 8.83 15.23 11.77
CA TYR A 116 9.99 16.03 11.38
C TYR A 116 11.28 15.28 11.67
N PHE A 117 12.23 15.32 10.74
CA PHE A 117 13.56 14.77 10.93
C PHE A 117 14.57 15.88 11.16
N LEU A 118 15.17 15.90 12.36
CA LEU A 118 16.10 16.91 12.82
C LEU A 118 17.51 16.33 12.85
N LEU A 119 18.48 17.06 12.31
CA LEU A 119 19.89 16.67 12.35
C LEU A 119 20.68 17.51 13.33
N TYR A 120 21.59 16.85 14.04
CA TYR A 120 22.53 17.45 14.97
C TYR A 120 23.84 16.66 14.98
N ASP A 121 24.91 17.32 15.39
CA ASP A 121 26.22 16.68 15.56
C ASP A 121 26.33 16.04 16.95
N GLN A 122 26.82 14.80 17.01
CA GLN A 122 27.01 14.06 18.26
C GLN A 122 28.37 13.37 18.31
N LYS A 123 28.97 13.32 19.50
CA LYS A 123 30.15 12.47 19.74
C LYS A 123 29.71 11.06 20.12
N PHE A 124 30.17 10.08 19.34
CA PHE A 124 29.99 8.67 19.62
C PHE A 124 31.36 7.99 19.67
N ASN A 125 31.71 7.35 20.79
CA ASN A 125 33.01 6.72 21.02
C ASN A 125 34.23 7.62 20.70
N GLY A 126 34.13 8.91 21.02
CA GLY A 126 35.18 9.90 20.76
C GLY A 126 35.20 10.48 19.35
N ASN A 127 34.48 9.89 18.40
CA ASN A 127 34.36 10.39 17.02
C ASN A 127 33.09 11.21 16.83
N MET A 128 33.18 12.28 16.05
CA MET A 128 32.00 13.05 15.67
C MET A 128 31.20 12.31 14.60
N GLN A 129 29.88 12.32 14.73
CA GLN A 129 28.93 11.76 13.79
C GLN A 129 27.73 12.69 13.63
N VAL A 130 27.15 12.66 12.44
CA VAL A 130 25.87 13.29 12.15
C VAL A 130 24.76 12.34 12.53
N THR A 131 23.88 12.81 13.40
CA THR A 131 22.80 12.01 13.97
C THR A 131 21.46 12.71 13.77
N GLY A 132 20.40 11.92 13.68
CA GLY A 132 19.04 12.36 13.48
C GLY A 132 18.10 12.02 14.63
N ILE A 133 17.09 12.87 14.81
CA ILE A 133 15.90 12.66 15.64
C ILE A 133 14.66 12.75 14.77
N VAL A 134 13.69 11.86 14.98
CA VAL A 134 12.33 12.03 14.49
C VAL A 134 11.43 12.53 15.61
N LEU A 135 10.84 13.70 15.38
CA LEU A 135 9.80 14.28 16.21
C LEU A 135 8.43 14.05 15.60
N ASP A 136 7.41 13.88 16.43
CA ASP A 136 6.03 14.07 16.00
C ASP A 136 5.60 15.55 16.11
N TYR A 137 4.46 15.88 15.49
CA TYR A 137 3.89 17.24 15.54
C TYR A 137 3.43 17.67 16.94
N ASN A 138 3.26 16.74 17.88
CA ASN A 138 2.93 16.97 19.29
C ASN A 138 4.18 17.13 20.18
N LYS A 139 5.37 17.32 19.58
CA LYS A 139 6.66 17.52 20.27
C LYS A 139 7.20 16.26 20.97
N GLN A 140 6.66 15.08 20.67
CA GLN A 140 7.16 13.81 21.21
C GLN A 140 8.31 13.28 20.35
N ILE A 141 9.35 12.80 21.02
CA ILE A 141 10.47 12.13 20.36
C ILE A 141 10.03 10.72 20.02
N VAL A 142 9.88 10.45 18.73
CA VAL A 142 9.50 9.13 18.22
C VAL A 142 10.71 8.22 18.13
N LYS A 143 11.82 8.76 17.63
CA LYS A 143 13.10 8.06 17.56
C LYS A 143 14.26 9.03 17.71
N ASP A 144 15.25 8.63 18.48
CA ASP A 144 16.51 9.35 18.65
C ASP A 144 17.69 8.47 18.25
N ASN A 145 18.85 9.09 18.04
CA ASN A 145 20.11 8.47 17.67
C ASN A 145 20.07 7.72 16.33
N ILE A 146 19.41 8.29 15.32
CA ILE A 146 19.41 7.77 13.95
C ILE A 146 20.73 8.13 13.29
N PHE A 147 21.57 7.15 12.98
CA PHE A 147 22.84 7.39 12.30
C PHE A 147 22.63 7.96 10.89
N VAL A 148 23.44 8.95 10.48
CA VAL A 148 23.37 9.50 9.12
C VAL A 148 24.71 9.39 8.42
N ALA A 149 25.75 9.98 9.00
CA ALA A 149 27.08 9.99 8.41
C ALA A 149 28.16 10.18 9.49
N ASN A 150 29.40 9.78 9.17
CA ASN A 150 30.55 10.07 10.02
C ASN A 150 31.04 11.51 9.81
N GLY A 151 31.49 12.16 10.89
CA GLY A 151 31.98 13.54 10.88
C GLY A 151 30.96 14.56 11.37
N ASN A 152 31.28 15.85 11.20
CA ASN A 152 30.35 16.95 11.47
C ASN A 152 29.60 17.31 10.20
N ILE A 153 28.39 17.85 10.34
CA ILE A 153 27.59 18.36 9.23
C ILE A 153 28.36 19.40 8.39
N ASP A 154 29.20 20.22 9.02
CA ASP A 154 30.02 21.23 8.31
C ASP A 154 31.05 20.63 7.35
N LYS A 155 31.42 19.36 7.52
CA LYS A 155 32.35 18.64 6.63
C LYS A 155 31.64 18.01 5.44
N ILE A 156 30.31 17.99 5.45
CA ILE A 156 29.51 17.40 4.38
C ILE A 156 29.24 18.49 3.34
N GLU A 157 29.52 18.17 2.08
CA GLU A 157 29.29 19.09 0.96
C GLU A 157 27.80 19.13 0.63
N LYS A 158 27.22 17.94 0.41
CA LYS A 158 25.81 17.74 0.08
C LYS A 158 25.20 16.70 1.01
N LEU A 159 24.03 17.00 1.56
CA LEU A 159 23.23 16.07 2.35
C LEU A 159 21.76 16.36 2.10
N GLU A 160 21.06 15.38 1.57
CA GLU A 160 19.66 15.49 1.18
C GLU A 160 18.88 14.26 1.62
N LEU A 161 17.57 14.45 1.77
CA LEU A 161 16.61 13.43 2.12
C LEU A 161 15.55 13.40 1.02
N ILE A 162 15.32 12.22 0.44
CA ILE A 162 14.32 11.99 -0.59
C ILE A 162 13.27 11.03 -0.05
N MET A 163 12.03 11.50 0.06
CA MET A 163 10.88 10.67 0.41
C MET A 163 10.53 9.72 -0.74
N ASP A 164 10.12 8.50 -0.42
CA ASP A 164 9.47 7.65 -1.41
C ASP A 164 8.09 8.22 -1.78
N THR A 165 7.52 7.73 -2.88
CA THR A 165 6.26 8.27 -3.42
C THR A 165 5.02 7.95 -2.57
N ARG A 166 5.15 7.14 -1.50
CA ARG A 166 4.07 6.78 -0.54
C ARG A 166 4.30 7.37 0.84
N LEU A 167 5.38 8.10 1.05
CA LEU A 167 5.82 8.61 2.35
C LEU A 167 6.01 7.51 3.42
N SER A 168 6.35 6.30 2.97
CA SER A 168 6.53 5.10 3.81
C SER A 168 8.00 4.78 4.09
N SER A 169 8.90 5.45 3.38
CA SER A 169 10.34 5.38 3.60
C SER A 169 11.04 6.58 3.01
N PHE A 170 12.29 6.79 3.41
CA PHE A 170 13.11 7.86 2.87
C PHE A 170 14.56 7.42 2.70
N LEU A 171 15.19 7.96 1.66
CA LEU A 171 16.61 7.85 1.37
C LEU A 171 17.33 9.09 1.93
N ILE A 172 18.36 8.88 2.73
CA ILE A 172 19.35 9.92 3.01
C ILE A 172 20.60 9.59 2.22
N TYR A 173 21.16 10.58 1.54
CA TYR A 173 22.46 10.46 0.93
C TYR A 173 23.35 11.67 1.23
N ASN A 174 24.65 11.44 1.24
CA ASN A 174 25.63 12.49 1.50
C ASN A 174 26.90 12.36 0.67
N ILE A 175 27.51 13.50 0.38
CA ILE A 175 28.78 13.67 -0.32
C ILE A 175 29.73 14.44 0.61
N ASN A 176 30.92 13.92 0.84
CA ASN A 176 31.88 14.48 1.79
C ASN A 176 32.83 15.46 1.09
N LYS A 177 33.08 16.65 1.67
CA LYS A 177 33.97 17.68 1.09
C LYS A 177 35.42 17.23 0.86
N ALA A 178 35.83 16.17 1.54
CA ALA A 178 37.18 15.62 1.39
C ALA A 178 37.28 14.62 0.22
N ASN A 179 36.15 14.10 -0.23
CA ASN A 179 36.07 13.10 -1.29
C ASN A 179 34.75 13.26 -2.04
N ASP A 180 34.68 14.31 -2.87
CA ASP A 180 33.48 14.72 -3.64
C ASP A 180 32.99 13.61 -4.59
N SER A 181 33.79 12.54 -4.76
CA SER A 181 33.47 11.35 -5.55
C SER A 181 32.64 10.28 -4.82
N LEU A 182 32.63 10.24 -3.48
CA LEU A 182 32.02 9.15 -2.73
C LEU A 182 30.63 9.52 -2.22
N ILE A 183 29.61 8.84 -2.75
CA ILE A 183 28.23 8.96 -2.27
C ILE A 183 27.97 7.84 -1.27
N HIS A 184 27.62 8.23 -0.04
CA HIS A 184 27.05 7.32 0.95
C HIS A 184 25.54 7.48 0.98
N TRP A 185 24.82 6.38 1.15
CA TRP A 185 23.37 6.39 1.23
C TRP A 185 22.86 5.41 2.27
N ILE A 186 21.74 5.78 2.90
CA ILE A 186 21.02 4.95 3.88
C ILE A 186 19.54 5.11 3.62
N THR A 187 18.81 4.01 3.67
CA THR A 187 17.35 3.99 3.53
C THR A 187 16.73 3.64 4.86
N TYR A 188 15.75 4.42 5.28
CA TYR A 188 15.01 4.22 6.52
C TYR A 188 13.56 3.90 6.21
N ASN A 189 12.94 3.01 6.97
CA ASN A 189 11.49 2.93 6.97
C ASN A 189 10.92 4.16 7.70
N LEU A 190 9.74 4.60 7.26
CA LEU A 190 8.92 5.55 7.96
C LEU A 190 7.63 4.85 8.37
N LEU A 191 7.16 5.17 9.56
CA LEU A 191 6.15 4.44 10.33
C LEU A 191 4.87 4.18 9.51
N GLU A 192 4.53 2.92 9.28
CA GLU A 192 3.16 2.50 9.01
C GLU A 192 2.41 2.42 10.35
N LEU A 193 1.10 2.72 10.36
CA LEU A 193 0.25 2.77 11.56
C LEU A 193 0.29 1.51 12.46
N SER A 194 0.89 0.42 11.99
CA SER A 194 1.06 -0.84 12.72
C SER A 194 2.41 -1.05 13.42
N ASP A 195 3.50 -0.37 13.01
CA ASP A 195 4.85 -0.63 13.52
C ASP A 195 5.58 0.66 13.95
N LEU A 196 5.71 0.85 15.27
CA LEU A 196 6.23 2.06 15.92
C LEU A 196 7.77 2.23 15.83
N ASN A 197 8.46 1.54 14.91
CA ASN A 197 9.92 1.49 14.89
C ASN A 197 10.54 1.99 13.59
N ILE A 198 11.39 3.02 13.70
CA ILE A 198 12.28 3.49 12.64
C ILE A 198 13.62 2.76 12.73
N TYR A 199 14.02 2.11 11.64
CA TYR A 199 15.27 1.39 11.48
C TYR A 199 15.80 1.52 10.04
N ALA A 200 17.12 1.35 9.88
CA ALA A 200 17.73 1.35 8.56
C ALA A 200 17.35 0.07 7.81
N LYS A 201 16.68 0.21 6.66
CA LYS A 201 16.35 -0.91 5.76
C LYS A 201 17.62 -1.45 5.12
N ASN A 202 18.43 -0.56 4.56
CA ASN A 202 19.70 -0.89 3.94
C ASN A 202 20.60 0.35 3.83
N ASN A 203 21.90 0.14 3.65
CA ASN A 203 22.88 1.20 3.40
C ASN A 203 23.91 0.76 2.37
N GLY A 204 24.65 1.73 1.85
CA GLY A 204 25.75 1.45 0.95
C GLY A 204 26.50 2.70 0.54
N SER A 205 27.44 2.52 -0.38
CA SER A 205 28.19 3.61 -0.96
C SER A 205 28.66 3.26 -2.35
N PHE A 206 28.82 4.27 -3.22
CA PHE A 206 29.42 4.10 -4.53
C PHE A 206 30.25 5.33 -4.91
N TYR A 207 31.23 5.12 -5.78
CA TYR A 207 32.09 6.16 -6.30
C TYR A 207 31.57 6.70 -7.64
N LEU A 208 31.61 8.02 -7.79
CA LEU A 208 31.56 8.74 -9.05
C LEU A 208 33.00 8.90 -9.55
N ASP A 209 33.27 8.65 -10.83
CA ASP A 209 34.61 8.96 -11.34
C ASP A 209 34.82 10.50 -11.36
N ASN A 210 36.06 10.99 -11.33
CA ASN A 210 36.37 12.42 -11.19
C ASN A 210 35.76 13.35 -12.27
N ASN A 211 35.31 12.82 -13.40
CA ASN A 211 34.67 13.59 -14.47
C ASN A 211 33.13 13.63 -14.35
N PHE A 212 32.57 13.03 -13.29
CA PHE A 212 31.14 12.91 -13.09
C PHE A 212 30.64 13.80 -11.95
N ASN A 213 29.52 14.47 -12.19
CA ASN A 213 28.84 15.30 -11.22
C ASN A 213 27.41 14.80 -10.99
N LEU A 214 27.00 14.62 -9.74
CA LEU A 214 25.62 14.31 -9.40
C LEU A 214 24.74 15.55 -9.60
N LYS A 215 23.76 15.49 -10.49
CA LYS A 215 22.83 16.59 -10.74
C LYS A 215 21.60 16.53 -9.85
N THR A 216 20.89 15.39 -9.85
CA THR A 216 19.65 15.24 -9.07
C THR A 216 19.40 13.78 -8.66
N VAL A 217 18.63 13.61 -7.58
CA VAL A 217 18.13 12.32 -7.09
C VAL A 217 16.62 12.43 -6.87
N PHE A 218 15.86 11.44 -7.33
CA PHE A 218 14.40 11.45 -7.22
C PHE A 218 13.86 10.05 -6.89
N SER A 219 12.65 9.98 -6.33
CA SER A 219 11.98 8.71 -6.02
C SER A 219 11.16 8.20 -7.21
N MET A 220 11.07 6.87 -7.32
CA MET A 220 10.29 6.18 -8.34
C MET A 220 9.01 5.60 -7.75
N ILE A 221 8.07 5.22 -8.62
CA ILE A 221 6.78 4.67 -8.21
C ILE A 221 6.96 3.31 -7.51
N ASP A 222 7.90 2.48 -7.98
CA ASP A 222 8.20 1.15 -7.40
C ASP A 222 8.98 1.19 -6.07
N GLY A 223 9.30 2.38 -5.55
CA GLY A 223 10.07 2.57 -4.31
C GLY A 223 11.59 2.58 -4.50
N ASN A 224 12.07 2.52 -5.75
CA ASN A 224 13.48 2.73 -6.08
C ASN A 224 13.81 4.23 -6.17
N TYR A 225 15.10 4.55 -6.33
CA TYR A 225 15.57 5.93 -6.43
C TYR A 225 16.43 6.14 -7.69
N GLY A 226 16.16 7.19 -8.44
CA GLY A 226 16.90 7.56 -9.65
C GLY A 226 18.01 8.55 -9.34
N PHE A 227 19.22 8.26 -9.81
CA PHE A 227 20.38 9.13 -9.75
C PHE A 227 20.71 9.62 -11.15
N ILE A 228 20.81 10.94 -11.30
CA ILE A 228 21.15 11.59 -12.55
C ILE A 228 22.55 12.18 -12.46
N ILE A 229 23.43 11.71 -13.34
CA ILE A 229 24.86 11.97 -13.28
C ILE A 229 25.30 12.58 -14.61
N GLU A 230 25.95 13.73 -14.56
CA GLU A 230 26.59 14.35 -15.71
C GLU A 230 28.03 13.86 -15.85
N GLU A 231 28.47 13.50 -17.05
CA GLU A 231 29.88 13.26 -17.41
C GLU A 231 30.33 14.33 -18.39
N LEU A 232 31.43 15.02 -18.09
CA LEU A 232 32.06 15.97 -19.02
C LEU A 232 33.24 15.29 -19.72
N ARG A 233 33.26 15.31 -21.06
CA ARG A 233 34.36 14.78 -21.89
C ARG A 233 35.02 15.86 -22.72
N HIS A 234 36.35 15.85 -22.71
CA HIS A 234 37.19 16.72 -23.52
C HIS A 234 37.72 15.93 -24.74
N PRO A 235 37.36 16.29 -25.99
CA PRO A 235 37.92 15.69 -27.18
C PRO A 235 39.37 16.16 -27.38
N SER A 236 40.29 15.20 -27.53
CA SER A 236 41.73 15.39 -27.46
C SER A 236 42.39 16.12 -28.65
N VAL A 237 41.62 16.65 -29.62
CA VAL A 237 42.13 16.84 -31.00
C VAL A 237 42.22 18.31 -31.47
N LEU A 238 41.67 19.31 -30.78
CA LEU A 238 41.75 20.72 -31.21
C LEU A 238 42.01 21.66 -30.03
N ASN A 239 42.81 22.71 -30.23
CA ASN A 239 43.12 23.80 -29.28
C ASN A 239 41.90 24.66 -28.88
N VAL A 240 40.68 24.13 -28.99
CA VAL A 240 39.42 24.74 -28.57
C VAL A 240 38.85 23.85 -27.47
N PRO A 241 38.50 24.38 -26.28
CA PRO A 241 37.89 23.60 -25.21
C PRO A 241 36.44 23.28 -25.57
N ILE A 242 36.25 22.37 -26.52
CA ILE A 242 34.95 21.79 -26.82
C ILE A 242 34.68 20.80 -25.69
N ILE A 243 33.62 20.99 -24.92
CA ILE A 243 33.21 20.04 -23.87
C ILE A 243 31.94 19.35 -24.36
N ASN A 244 31.91 18.02 -24.25
CA ASN A 244 30.72 17.22 -24.49
C ASN A 244 30.16 16.78 -23.14
N ALA A 245 28.90 17.07 -22.88
CA ALA A 245 28.21 16.65 -21.67
C ALA A 245 27.31 15.45 -21.96
N PHE A 246 27.40 14.43 -21.12
CA PHE A 246 26.56 13.24 -21.19
C PHE A 246 25.78 13.10 -19.89
N ILE A 247 24.46 13.00 -19.96
CA ILE A 247 23.62 12.73 -18.79
C ILE A 247 23.28 11.26 -18.76
N TYR A 248 23.70 10.62 -17.68
CA TYR A 248 23.39 9.23 -17.37
C TYR A 248 22.38 9.15 -16.24
N TYR A 249 21.58 8.10 -16.34
CA TYR A 249 20.64 7.65 -15.34
C TYR A 249 21.13 6.33 -14.73
N LYS A 250 21.00 6.22 -13.41
CA LYS A 250 21.20 4.99 -12.63
C LYS A 250 20.07 4.84 -11.62
N SER A 251 19.51 3.64 -11.49
CA SER A 251 18.53 3.32 -10.46
C SER A 251 19.20 2.64 -9.27
N LEU A 252 18.85 3.03 -8.05
CA LEU A 252 19.16 2.35 -6.80
C LEU A 252 18.00 1.45 -6.42
N TYR A 253 18.28 0.15 -6.27
CA TYR A 253 17.38 -0.84 -5.68
C TYR A 253 17.71 -0.97 -4.19
N PRO A 254 17.01 -0.24 -3.30
CA PRO A 254 17.43 -0.09 -1.90
C PRO A 254 17.38 -1.43 -1.15
N ILE A 255 16.39 -2.29 -1.44
CA ILE A 255 16.25 -3.61 -0.82
C ILE A 255 17.43 -4.52 -1.17
N LEU A 256 17.88 -4.47 -2.43
CA LEU A 256 19.00 -5.29 -2.91
C LEU A 256 20.37 -4.68 -2.61
N GLY A 257 20.41 -3.37 -2.29
CA GLY A 257 21.65 -2.61 -2.12
C GLY A 257 22.47 -2.51 -3.41
N LYS A 258 21.81 -2.57 -4.58
CA LYS A 258 22.45 -2.59 -5.89
C LYS A 258 22.01 -1.41 -6.74
N PHE A 259 22.91 -0.98 -7.61
CA PHE A 259 22.61 -0.02 -8.66
C PHE A 259 22.42 -0.73 -10.00
N SER A 260 21.57 -0.16 -10.85
CA SER A 260 21.49 -0.54 -12.26
C SER A 260 22.78 -0.15 -13.00
N GLU A 261 22.94 -0.72 -14.19
CA GLU A 261 23.89 -0.17 -15.16
C GLU A 261 23.51 1.27 -15.52
N LYS A 262 24.51 2.05 -15.97
CA LYS A 262 24.27 3.43 -16.40
C LYS A 262 23.62 3.45 -17.78
N SER A 263 22.53 4.19 -17.92
CA SER A 263 21.85 4.40 -19.19
C SER A 263 22.02 5.86 -19.61
N LEU A 264 22.42 6.09 -20.86
CA LEU A 264 22.53 7.45 -21.41
C LEU A 264 21.13 7.97 -21.75
N ILE A 265 20.71 9.08 -21.14
CA ILE A 265 19.40 9.69 -21.40
C ILE A 265 19.48 10.96 -22.23
N TYR A 266 20.63 11.65 -22.20
CA TYR A 266 20.84 12.86 -23.00
C TYR A 266 22.32 13.09 -23.28
N HIS A 267 22.63 13.71 -24.42
CA HIS A 267 23.98 14.17 -24.72
C HIS A 267 23.94 15.53 -25.42
N ALA A 268 24.89 16.39 -25.06
CA ALA A 268 25.09 17.69 -25.66
C ALA A 268 26.52 17.83 -26.15
N ARG A 269 26.69 18.55 -27.26
CA ARG A 269 28.01 18.80 -27.86
C ARG A 269 28.31 20.29 -27.82
N ASN A 270 29.58 20.64 -27.63
CA ASN A 270 30.05 22.02 -27.64
C ASN A 270 29.40 22.90 -26.56
N ILE A 271 29.10 22.35 -25.38
CA ILE A 271 28.56 23.11 -24.25
C ILE A 271 29.53 23.05 -23.07
N SER A 272 29.60 24.12 -22.26
CA SER A 272 30.50 24.16 -21.09
C SER A 272 30.05 23.23 -19.96
N GLU A 273 28.78 23.31 -19.60
CA GLU A 273 28.12 22.49 -18.59
C GLU A 273 26.60 22.53 -18.82
N ILE A 274 25.89 21.50 -18.37
CA ILE A 274 24.42 21.54 -18.35
C ILE A 274 23.97 22.38 -17.17
N SER A 275 23.19 23.42 -17.47
CA SER A 275 22.82 24.44 -16.48
C SER A 275 21.82 23.92 -15.46
N ASN A 276 20.85 23.10 -15.88
CA ASN A 276 19.88 22.52 -14.95
C ASN A 276 19.36 21.16 -15.42
N VAL A 277 19.14 20.26 -14.46
CA VAL A 277 18.49 18.97 -14.65
C VAL A 277 17.56 18.70 -13.48
N SER A 278 16.27 18.59 -13.75
CA SER A 278 15.26 18.16 -12.78
C SER A 278 14.53 16.95 -13.31
N CYS A 279 14.31 15.95 -12.46
CA CYS A 279 13.67 14.70 -12.83
C CYS A 279 12.72 14.23 -11.73
N ALA A 280 11.64 13.59 -12.13
CA ALA A 280 10.67 12.98 -11.21
C ALA A 280 9.87 11.87 -11.94
N PRO A 281 9.05 11.10 -11.22
CA PRO A 281 8.16 10.12 -11.84
C PRO A 281 7.03 10.81 -12.61
N ASP A 282 6.64 10.28 -13.77
CA ASP A 282 5.59 10.86 -14.63
C ASP A 282 4.18 10.33 -14.30
N TYR A 283 4.08 9.33 -13.42
CA TYR A 283 2.83 8.64 -13.04
C TYR A 283 2.03 8.13 -14.26
N SER A 284 2.71 7.84 -15.36
CA SER A 284 2.17 7.47 -16.67
C SER A 284 2.91 6.25 -17.22
N GLU A 285 2.51 5.78 -18.41
CA GLU A 285 3.19 4.68 -19.09
C GLU A 285 4.65 4.98 -19.46
N TYR A 286 5.08 6.24 -19.40
CA TYR A 286 6.45 6.62 -19.73
C TYR A 286 7.43 6.44 -18.57
N GLY A 287 6.94 6.15 -17.35
CA GLY A 287 7.77 5.90 -16.16
C GLY A 287 8.28 7.19 -15.53
N ASN A 288 9.34 7.76 -16.11
CA ASN A 288 10.05 8.92 -15.56
C ASN A 288 10.16 10.05 -16.57
N VAL A 289 10.31 11.26 -16.05
CA VAL A 289 10.48 12.47 -16.85
C VAL A 289 11.63 13.30 -16.28
N CYS A 290 12.46 13.81 -17.19
CA CYS A 290 13.51 14.77 -16.91
C CYS A 290 13.31 16.01 -17.78
N ILE A 291 13.60 17.18 -17.23
CA ILE A 291 13.76 18.39 -18.01
C ILE A 291 15.19 18.88 -17.88
N ILE A 292 15.82 19.09 -19.03
CA ILE A 292 17.23 19.47 -19.14
C ILE A 292 17.29 20.83 -19.80
N THR A 293 18.09 21.74 -19.22
CA THR A 293 18.39 23.02 -19.84
C THR A 293 19.88 23.14 -20.11
N GLU A 294 20.23 23.52 -21.33
CA GLU A 294 21.61 23.74 -21.75
C GLU A 294 21.81 25.15 -22.33
N PRO A 295 23.01 25.75 -22.18
CA PRO A 295 23.38 26.96 -22.88
C PRO A 295 23.79 26.64 -24.33
N ILE A 296 23.24 27.35 -25.32
CA ILE A 296 23.61 27.17 -26.74
C ILE A 296 24.60 28.24 -27.21
N ILE A 297 24.30 29.53 -27.05
CA ILE A 297 25.11 30.62 -27.61
C ILE A 297 25.15 31.82 -26.66
N ASN A 298 26.34 32.42 -26.54
CA ASN A 298 26.54 33.70 -25.86
C ASN A 298 26.54 34.85 -26.88
N PHE A 299 25.61 35.79 -26.72
CA PHE A 299 25.50 37.03 -27.50
C PHE A 299 25.86 38.24 -26.61
N GLY A 300 27.14 38.57 -26.51
CA GLY A 300 27.62 39.65 -25.63
C GLY A 300 27.28 39.37 -24.17
N ASN A 301 26.41 40.19 -23.57
CA ASN A 301 25.94 40.01 -22.19
C ASN A 301 24.74 39.08 -22.06
N TYR A 302 24.32 38.37 -23.12
CA TYR A 302 23.19 37.45 -23.05
C TYR A 302 23.61 36.02 -23.40
N THR A 303 22.98 35.04 -22.77
CA THR A 303 23.11 33.61 -23.08
C THR A 303 21.75 33.07 -23.48
N LEU A 304 21.71 32.35 -24.60
CA LEU A 304 20.54 31.60 -25.05
C LEU A 304 20.55 30.22 -24.39
N PHE A 305 19.49 29.93 -23.64
CA PHE A 305 19.26 28.63 -23.02
C PHE A 305 18.12 27.90 -23.72
N THR A 306 18.28 26.60 -23.89
CA THR A 306 17.27 25.73 -24.48
C THR A 306 16.87 24.66 -23.51
N THR A 307 15.56 24.50 -23.36
CA THR A 307 14.96 23.55 -22.43
C THR A 307 14.34 22.38 -23.20
N TYR A 308 14.68 21.16 -22.82
CA TYR A 308 14.18 19.92 -23.40
C TYR A 308 13.46 19.08 -22.36
N HIS A 309 12.34 18.51 -22.78
CA HIS A 309 11.56 17.53 -22.05
C HIS A 309 11.93 16.12 -22.51
N ILE A 310 12.33 15.25 -21.58
CA ILE A 310 12.77 13.89 -21.86
C ILE A 310 11.94 12.93 -21.03
N LYS A 311 11.25 11.99 -21.66
CA LYS A 311 10.58 10.89 -20.97
C LYS A 311 11.33 9.59 -21.20
N PHE A 312 11.51 8.80 -20.14
CA PHE A 312 12.30 7.58 -20.18
C PHE A 312 11.80 6.56 -19.16
N LEU A 313 11.90 5.29 -19.55
CA LEU A 313 11.50 4.14 -18.73
C LEU A 313 12.40 3.99 -17.50
N SER A 314 11.96 3.23 -16.51
CA SER A 314 12.74 2.85 -15.34
C SER A 314 14.00 2.03 -15.69
N SER A 315 14.03 1.42 -16.89
CA SER A 315 15.22 0.80 -17.50
C SER A 315 16.27 1.81 -18.02
N GLY A 316 15.91 3.09 -18.14
CA GLY A 316 16.73 4.15 -18.72
C GLY A 316 16.56 4.36 -20.22
N SER A 317 15.68 3.59 -20.88
CA SER A 317 15.36 3.79 -22.30
C SER A 317 14.57 5.08 -22.52
N VAL A 318 15.08 5.97 -23.35
CA VAL A 318 14.40 7.22 -23.73
C VAL A 318 13.26 6.93 -24.71
N ILE A 319 12.05 7.38 -24.37
CA ILE A 319 10.83 7.19 -25.16
C ILE A 319 10.45 8.45 -25.92
N GLU A 320 10.62 9.62 -25.29
CA GLU A 320 10.27 10.89 -25.91
C GLU A 320 11.35 11.93 -25.61
N PHE A 321 11.72 12.70 -26.63
CA PHE A 321 12.57 13.88 -26.53
C PHE A 321 11.89 15.04 -27.24
N LYS A 322 11.59 16.11 -26.50
CA LYS A 322 10.82 17.24 -27.02
C LYS A 322 11.45 18.57 -26.62
N TYR A 323 11.68 19.43 -27.60
CA TYR A 323 12.03 20.82 -27.38
C TYR A 323 10.84 21.58 -26.76
N ILE A 324 11.09 22.36 -25.70
CA ILE A 324 10.06 23.20 -25.06
C ILE A 324 10.21 24.64 -25.56
N LYS A 325 11.28 25.32 -25.16
CA LYS A 325 11.47 26.73 -25.43
C LYS A 325 12.92 27.15 -25.39
N ASN A 326 13.15 28.29 -26.04
CA ASN A 326 14.37 29.06 -26.01
C ASN A 326 14.14 30.28 -25.15
N ASN A 327 15.04 30.51 -24.21
CA ASN A 327 15.01 31.70 -23.38
C ASN A 327 16.34 32.42 -23.47
N THR A 328 16.30 33.72 -23.72
CA THR A 328 17.47 34.59 -23.70
C THR A 328 17.56 35.27 -22.34
N TYR A 329 18.69 35.10 -21.64
CA TYR A 329 18.91 35.73 -20.35
C TYR A 329 20.20 36.52 -20.33
N ASN A 330 20.25 37.55 -19.49
CA ASN A 330 21.45 38.36 -19.32
C ASN A 330 22.41 37.67 -18.35
N ASN A 331 23.68 37.56 -18.73
CA ASN A 331 24.79 36.89 -18.02
C ASN A 331 25.08 37.52 -16.65
N ASN A 332 24.53 38.70 -16.37
CA ASN A 332 24.62 39.35 -15.06
C ASN A 332 23.66 38.74 -14.01
N TYR A 333 22.76 37.84 -14.41
CA TYR A 333 21.79 37.19 -13.54
C TYR A 333 21.96 35.68 -13.60
N ASP A 334 21.81 35.01 -12.46
CA ASP A 334 21.75 33.55 -12.42
C ASP A 334 20.30 33.15 -12.73
N LEU A 335 20.13 32.43 -13.83
CA LEU A 335 18.88 31.77 -14.16
C LEU A 335 18.67 30.61 -13.19
N GLN A 336 17.59 30.68 -12.43
CA GLN A 336 17.11 29.54 -11.66
C GLN A 336 15.85 29.01 -12.33
N LEU A 337 15.90 27.72 -12.65
CA LEU A 337 14.81 26.97 -13.23
C LEU A 337 14.37 25.95 -12.20
N ASP A 338 13.08 25.93 -11.93
CA ASP A 338 12.48 24.91 -11.10
C ASP A 338 11.35 24.21 -11.83
N ILE A 339 11.34 22.89 -11.71
CA ILE A 339 10.56 22.04 -12.59
C ILE A 339 10.03 20.87 -11.81
N HIS A 340 8.70 20.77 -11.80
CA HIS A 340 7.96 19.73 -11.09
C HIS A 340 6.99 19.03 -12.04
N PRO A 341 7.17 17.74 -12.31
CA PRO A 341 6.12 16.91 -12.90
C PRO A 341 4.88 16.91 -12.02
N SER A 342 3.70 17.04 -12.63
CA SER A 342 2.43 17.08 -11.93
C SER A 342 1.87 15.68 -11.73
N PHE A 343 1.34 15.43 -10.54
CA PHE A 343 0.73 14.16 -10.19
C PHE A 343 -0.43 13.81 -11.14
N PHE A 344 -1.27 14.78 -11.50
CA PHE A 344 -2.36 14.61 -12.47
C PHE A 344 -1.93 14.80 -13.94
N GLY A 345 -0.63 14.69 -14.23
CA GLY A 345 -0.04 14.74 -15.56
C GLY A 345 0.28 16.15 -16.05
N GLY A 346 1.29 16.24 -16.91
CA GLY A 346 1.92 17.50 -17.31
C GLY A 346 3.04 17.90 -16.36
N SER A 347 3.70 19.03 -16.62
CA SER A 347 4.85 19.51 -15.85
C SER A 347 4.77 21.02 -15.71
N ILE A 348 5.11 21.56 -14.54
CA ILE A 348 5.33 23.01 -14.40
C ILE A 348 6.81 23.32 -14.58
N VAL A 349 7.10 24.34 -15.37
CA VAL A 349 8.42 24.91 -15.56
C VAL A 349 8.37 26.36 -15.11
N THR A 350 9.03 26.65 -14.00
CA THR A 350 9.16 28.00 -13.47
C THR A 350 10.56 28.49 -13.70
N SER A 351 10.67 29.69 -14.28
CA SER A 351 11.94 30.36 -14.51
C SER A 351 11.93 31.70 -13.80
N TYR A 352 13.00 31.98 -13.07
CA TYR A 352 13.20 33.26 -12.45
C TYR A 352 14.67 33.67 -12.52
N LEU A 353 14.87 34.99 -12.54
CA LEU A 353 16.18 35.58 -12.54
C LEU A 353 16.53 35.92 -11.09
N SER A 354 17.59 35.29 -10.59
CA SER A 354 18.21 35.70 -9.33
C SER A 354 19.40 36.61 -9.64
N ILE A 355 19.54 37.73 -8.92
CA ILE A 355 20.77 38.50 -8.99
C ILE A 355 21.79 37.74 -8.15
N SER A 356 22.68 37.03 -8.84
CA SER A 356 23.83 36.42 -8.19
C SER A 356 24.70 37.55 -7.65
N LEU A 357 24.56 37.89 -6.37
CA LEU A 357 25.54 38.73 -5.69
C LEU A 357 26.79 37.87 -5.50
N LYS A 358 27.58 37.70 -6.56
CA LYS A 358 28.99 37.28 -6.50
C LYS A 358 29.86 38.26 -5.68
N LEU A 359 29.26 39.28 -5.09
CA LEU A 359 29.86 40.16 -4.10
C LEU A 359 29.60 39.57 -2.70
N LYS A 360 30.59 38.86 -2.15
CA LYS A 360 30.71 38.65 -0.69
C LYS A 360 30.81 40.03 -0.01
N MET A 361 29.69 40.69 0.26
CA MET A 361 29.70 42.00 0.92
C MET A 361 28.63 42.05 2.01
N LYS A 362 29.06 42.45 3.21
CA LYS A 362 28.30 42.52 4.47
C LYS A 362 27.29 43.69 4.54
N ALA A 363 26.84 44.23 3.41
CA ALA A 363 25.90 45.36 3.40
C ALA A 363 24.94 45.29 2.19
N PRO A 364 23.65 45.69 2.35
CA PRO A 364 22.71 45.76 1.23
C PRO A 364 23.18 46.83 0.23
N VAL A 365 23.44 46.41 -1.01
CA VAL A 365 23.80 47.32 -2.11
C VAL A 365 22.52 47.86 -2.74
N LEU A 366 22.38 49.19 -2.74
CA LEU A 366 21.38 49.93 -3.51
C LEU A 366 21.80 49.91 -4.99
N ILE A 367 21.06 49.19 -5.84
CA ILE A 367 21.22 49.28 -7.29
C ILE A 367 20.31 50.42 -7.78
N PRO A 368 20.84 51.49 -8.38
CA PRO A 368 20.00 52.54 -8.94
C PRO A 368 19.14 51.98 -10.10
N PRO A 369 17.85 52.33 -10.18
CA PRO A 369 16.94 51.78 -11.17
C PRO A 369 17.31 52.25 -12.58
N ASP A 370 17.52 51.30 -13.50
CA ASP A 370 17.49 51.56 -14.93
C ASP A 370 16.03 51.42 -15.40
N PRO A 371 15.33 52.52 -15.74
CA PRO A 371 13.92 52.49 -16.15
C PRO A 371 13.67 51.73 -17.47
N SER A 372 14.72 51.30 -18.17
CA SER A 372 14.62 50.43 -19.36
C SER A 372 14.65 48.93 -19.04
N LYS A 373 14.87 48.52 -17.79
CA LYS A 373 15.02 47.12 -17.38
C LYS A 373 13.94 46.71 -16.38
N ASN A 374 13.06 45.80 -16.77
CA ASN A 374 12.13 45.15 -15.84
C ASN A 374 12.93 44.21 -14.93
N TYR A 375 13.05 44.57 -13.65
CA TYR A 375 13.68 43.73 -12.65
C TYR A 375 12.73 42.59 -12.25
N THR A 376 13.28 41.38 -12.20
CA THR A 376 12.70 40.10 -11.73
C THR A 376 11.27 39.78 -12.17
N ASN A 377 11.06 39.51 -13.46
CA ASN A 377 9.85 38.80 -13.89
C ASN A 377 10.00 37.32 -13.51
N MET A 378 9.11 36.82 -12.64
CA MET A 378 8.93 35.39 -12.48
C MET A 378 7.89 34.91 -13.47
N THR A 379 8.30 34.03 -14.37
CA THR A 379 7.41 33.42 -15.35
C THR A 379 7.39 31.93 -15.12
N GLY A 380 6.22 31.33 -15.25
CA GLY A 380 6.13 29.88 -15.34
C GLY A 380 5.26 29.46 -16.50
N SER A 381 5.41 28.21 -16.88
CA SER A 381 4.53 27.58 -17.84
C SER A 381 4.20 26.16 -17.43
N VAL A 382 2.94 25.81 -17.56
CA VAL A 382 2.44 24.45 -17.38
C VAL A 382 2.40 23.79 -18.74
N ILE A 383 3.13 22.70 -18.89
CA ILE A 383 3.13 21.87 -20.08
C ILE A 383 2.16 20.72 -19.81
N LEU A 384 1.00 20.73 -20.47
CA LEU A 384 0.02 19.65 -20.36
C LEU A 384 0.50 18.38 -21.09
N LEU A 385 -0.11 17.22 -20.79
CA LEU A 385 0.26 15.94 -21.43
C LEU A 385 0.13 15.95 -22.95
N ASN A 386 -0.84 16.68 -23.49
CA ASN A 386 -1.04 16.88 -24.94
C ASN A 386 0.01 17.83 -25.56
N GLY A 387 0.93 18.35 -24.76
CA GLY A 387 1.99 19.26 -25.17
C GLY A 387 1.58 20.72 -25.27
N THR A 388 0.35 21.10 -24.91
CA THR A 388 -0.05 22.51 -24.87
C THR A 388 0.59 23.21 -23.68
N GLU A 389 1.14 24.39 -23.92
CA GLU A 389 1.78 25.21 -22.90
C GLU A 389 0.81 26.30 -22.41
N VAL A 390 0.61 26.38 -21.10
CA VAL A 390 -0.17 27.43 -20.45
C VAL A 390 0.80 28.26 -19.62
N SER A 391 1.10 29.47 -20.08
CA SER A 391 2.02 30.37 -19.38
C SER A 391 1.30 31.22 -18.34
N TRP A 392 1.99 31.47 -17.24
CA TRP A 392 1.63 32.45 -16.23
C TRP A 392 2.83 33.36 -15.95
N ASN A 393 2.56 34.59 -15.52
CA ASN A 393 3.60 35.55 -15.20
C ASN A 393 3.21 36.34 -13.96
N LEU A 394 4.09 36.36 -12.97
CA LEU A 394 3.98 37.19 -11.78
C LEU A 394 4.76 38.49 -12.02
N ASN A 395 4.16 39.40 -12.79
CA ASN A 395 4.67 40.76 -12.99
C ASN A 395 4.66 41.59 -11.68
N GLN A 396 3.99 41.12 -10.62
CA GLN A 396 3.70 41.86 -9.39
C GLN A 396 4.76 41.71 -8.27
N LEU A 397 5.80 40.89 -8.44
CA LEU A 397 6.86 40.75 -7.41
C LEU A 397 7.69 42.03 -7.22
N ASN A 398 7.54 43.02 -8.11
CA ASN A 398 8.10 44.36 -7.94
C ASN A 398 7.25 45.17 -6.96
N ARG A 399 7.44 44.97 -5.65
CA ARG A 399 6.89 45.88 -4.65
C ARG A 399 7.66 47.21 -4.68
N PHE A 400 6.96 48.27 -5.07
CA PHE A 400 7.37 49.65 -4.86
C PHE A 400 7.38 49.93 -3.37
N ASN A 401 8.53 50.35 -2.84
CA ASN A 401 8.65 50.73 -1.45
C ASN A 401 7.87 52.04 -1.21
N GLN A 402 6.59 51.98 -0.81
CA GLN A 402 5.77 53.17 -0.50
C GLN A 402 6.22 53.90 0.78
N SER A 403 7.32 53.51 1.42
CA SER A 403 7.78 54.09 2.69
C SER A 403 8.81 55.23 2.56
N THR A 404 9.34 55.51 1.38
CA THR A 404 10.19 56.69 1.17
C THR A 404 9.45 57.76 0.38
N GLN A 405 9.04 58.84 1.06
CA GLN A 405 8.65 60.11 0.44
C GLN A 405 9.88 60.79 -0.24
N SER A 406 10.58 60.08 -1.11
CA SER A 406 11.50 60.72 -2.06
C SER A 406 10.67 61.23 -3.22
N LYS A 407 10.62 62.55 -3.40
CA LYS A 407 9.96 63.21 -4.54
C LYS A 407 10.71 63.05 -5.87
N ASP A 408 11.77 62.22 -5.90
CA ASP A 408 12.58 62.00 -7.09
C ASP A 408 12.22 60.65 -7.75
N PRO A 409 11.62 60.65 -8.96
CA PRO A 409 11.24 59.44 -9.68
C PRO A 409 12.42 58.51 -10.01
N LEU A 410 13.66 59.02 -9.95
CA LEU A 410 14.89 58.29 -10.30
C LEU A 410 15.51 57.48 -9.15
N ASN A 411 15.02 57.63 -7.91
CA ASN A 411 15.57 56.97 -6.71
C ASN A 411 14.55 56.04 -6.01
N GLN A 412 13.67 55.38 -6.78
CA GLN A 412 12.77 54.37 -6.24
C GLN A 412 13.49 53.02 -6.16
N ASN A 413 13.77 52.56 -4.93
CA ASN A 413 14.41 51.27 -4.70
C ASN A 413 13.37 50.14 -4.86
N HIS A 414 13.57 49.27 -5.85
CA HIS A 414 12.82 48.03 -5.99
C HIS A 414 13.29 47.03 -4.92
N LEU A 415 12.38 46.46 -4.14
CA LEU A 415 12.69 45.36 -3.23
C LEU A 415 12.89 44.07 -4.03
N ILE A 416 14.14 43.63 -4.16
CA ILE A 416 14.50 42.32 -4.73
C ILE A 416 14.27 41.25 -3.66
N PHE A 417 13.61 40.15 -4.00
CA PHE A 417 13.43 39.05 -3.06
C PHE A 417 14.76 38.34 -2.74
N LYS A 418 14.96 38.00 -1.47
CA LYS A 418 16.15 37.32 -0.94
C LYS A 418 16.10 35.81 -1.19
N THR A 419 14.94 35.19 -1.06
CA THR A 419 14.73 33.75 -1.27
C THR A 419 13.37 33.48 -1.89
N ALA A 420 13.32 32.55 -2.85
CA ALA A 420 12.08 31.99 -3.36
C ALA A 420 12.11 30.48 -3.18
N LEU A 421 10.98 29.91 -2.77
CA LEU A 421 10.78 28.48 -2.65
C LEU A 421 9.50 28.10 -3.40
N PHE A 422 9.54 26.95 -4.04
CA PHE A 422 8.46 26.46 -4.87
C PHE A 422 8.14 25.05 -4.48
N ASN A 423 6.88 24.69 -4.68
CA ASN A 423 6.48 23.30 -4.61
C ASN A 423 5.20 23.07 -5.40
N LEU A 424 4.96 21.81 -5.70
CA LEU A 424 3.75 21.36 -6.35
C LEU A 424 3.05 20.34 -5.45
N MET A 425 1.86 20.70 -4.99
CA MET A 425 1.02 19.79 -4.24
C MET A 425 0.46 18.67 -5.16
N LYS A 426 0.13 17.50 -4.58
CA LYS A 426 -0.52 16.38 -5.30
C LYS A 426 -1.80 16.80 -6.04
N ASN A 427 -2.53 17.79 -5.53
CA ASN A 427 -3.75 18.31 -6.16
C ASN A 427 -3.50 19.25 -7.35
N ASN A 428 -2.25 19.40 -7.82
CA ASN A 428 -1.79 20.35 -8.83
C ASN A 428 -1.87 21.84 -8.40
N THR A 429 -1.94 22.14 -7.11
CA THR A 429 -1.75 23.52 -6.64
C THR A 429 -0.25 23.80 -6.52
N TYR A 430 0.20 24.80 -7.28
CA TYR A 430 1.56 25.31 -7.20
C TYR A 430 1.64 26.37 -6.10
N ILE A 431 2.58 26.21 -5.17
CA ILE A 431 2.85 27.21 -4.14
C ILE A 431 4.20 27.85 -4.44
N LEU A 432 4.19 29.17 -4.34
CA LEU A 432 5.36 30.01 -4.38
C LEU A 432 5.43 30.79 -3.08
N TYR A 433 6.51 30.58 -2.34
CA TYR A 433 6.89 31.41 -1.21
C TYR A 433 7.99 32.38 -1.66
N VAL A 434 7.83 33.67 -1.37
CA VAL A 434 8.80 34.72 -1.67
C VAL A 434 9.10 35.50 -0.41
N ARG A 435 10.39 35.64 -0.08
CA ARG A 435 10.85 36.47 1.04
C ARG A 435 11.63 37.67 0.53
N TYR A 436 11.25 38.86 0.94
CA TYR A 436 11.96 40.10 0.61
C TYR A 436 12.97 40.48 1.68
N SER A 437 12.58 40.37 2.96
CA SER A 437 13.43 40.74 4.10
C SER A 437 13.19 39.81 5.29
N ALA A 438 13.77 40.13 6.45
CA ALA A 438 13.57 39.32 7.65
C ALA A 438 12.09 39.16 8.00
N ASP A 439 11.31 40.23 7.83
CA ASP A 439 9.92 40.35 8.31
C ASP A 439 8.90 40.51 7.18
N GLU A 440 9.34 40.55 5.92
CA GLU A 440 8.47 40.73 4.75
C GLU A 440 8.54 39.53 3.82
N TRP A 441 7.40 38.86 3.65
CA TRP A 441 7.24 37.72 2.77
C TRP A 441 5.82 37.61 2.22
N ASP A 442 5.70 36.89 1.12
CA ASP A 442 4.48 36.64 0.39
C ASP A 442 4.35 35.15 0.07
N ILE A 443 3.12 34.64 0.09
CA ILE A 443 2.76 33.33 -0.45
C ILE A 443 1.79 33.54 -1.61
N PHE A 444 2.10 32.92 -2.72
CA PHE A 444 1.23 32.81 -3.88
C PHE A 444 0.85 31.35 -4.05
N SER A 445 -0.42 31.09 -4.33
CA SER A 445 -0.88 29.78 -4.79
C SER A 445 -1.59 29.91 -6.13
N ILE A 446 -1.34 28.93 -6.98
CA ILE A 446 -1.87 28.86 -8.35
C ILE A 446 -2.41 27.45 -8.57
N ASP A 447 -3.71 27.34 -8.80
CA ASP A 447 -4.31 26.07 -9.19
C ASP A 447 -4.00 25.79 -10.66
N LEU A 448 -3.17 24.76 -10.89
CA LEU A 448 -2.77 24.35 -12.22
C LEU A 448 -3.83 23.40 -12.82
N PRO A 449 -3.98 23.42 -14.17
CA PRO A 449 -4.88 22.50 -14.83
C PRO A 449 -4.44 21.05 -14.63
N LYS A 450 -5.42 20.16 -14.40
CA LYS A 450 -5.19 18.71 -14.32
C LYS A 450 -5.34 18.11 -15.71
N SER A 451 -4.34 17.34 -16.16
CA SER A 451 -4.44 16.62 -17.44
C SER A 451 -5.31 15.37 -17.34
N ARG A 452 -5.43 14.80 -16.14
CA ARG A 452 -6.25 13.62 -15.81
C ARG A 452 -7.19 13.94 -14.65
N ASN A 453 -8.41 13.43 -14.72
CA ASN A 453 -9.39 13.60 -13.65
C ASN A 453 -9.15 12.58 -12.54
N ASP A 454 -9.28 13.01 -11.29
CA ASP A 454 -9.35 12.12 -10.13
C ASP A 454 -10.80 11.67 -9.92
N HIS A 455 -11.00 10.37 -9.71
CA HIS A 455 -12.29 9.78 -9.36
C HIS A 455 -12.45 9.58 -7.84
N GLY A 456 -11.58 10.22 -7.05
CA GLY A 456 -11.59 10.20 -5.57
C GLY A 456 -10.63 9.19 -4.95
N TYR A 457 -9.75 8.59 -5.76
CA TYR A 457 -8.81 7.55 -5.33
C TYR A 457 -7.41 8.11 -5.04
N GLU A 458 -7.16 9.39 -5.33
CA GLU A 458 -5.82 9.97 -5.37
C GLU A 458 -4.87 9.16 -6.25
N ASN A 459 -5.41 8.66 -7.36
CA ASN A 459 -4.67 7.93 -8.36
C ASN A 459 -5.23 8.31 -9.74
N PRO A 460 -4.45 9.00 -10.59
CA PRO A 460 -4.93 9.48 -11.89
C PRO A 460 -5.22 8.36 -12.89
N ASN A 461 -4.82 7.11 -12.59
CA ASN A 461 -4.99 5.95 -13.46
C ASN A 461 -6.21 5.09 -13.08
N VAL A 462 -6.84 5.33 -11.92
CA VAL A 462 -8.01 4.56 -11.46
C VAL A 462 -9.30 5.29 -11.83
N ILE A 463 -10.19 4.58 -12.53
CA ILE A 463 -11.51 5.09 -12.94
C ILE A 463 -12.57 4.73 -11.89
N SER A 464 -12.59 3.48 -11.45
CA SER A 464 -13.60 2.99 -10.51
C SER A 464 -13.16 1.71 -9.82
N THR A 465 -13.77 1.43 -8.67
CA THR A 465 -13.58 0.21 -7.91
C THR A 465 -14.89 -0.45 -7.52
N PHE A 466 -14.82 -1.74 -7.25
CA PHE A 466 -15.84 -2.48 -6.51
C PHE A 466 -15.18 -3.22 -5.34
N PRO A 467 -15.64 -3.03 -4.09
CA PRO A 467 -16.69 -2.10 -3.69
C PRO A 467 -16.29 -0.63 -3.95
N LYS A 468 -17.28 0.25 -4.13
CA LYS A 468 -17.02 1.67 -4.42
C LYS A 468 -16.58 2.39 -3.13
N ILE A 469 -15.76 3.44 -3.28
CA ILE A 469 -15.38 4.31 -2.15
C ILE A 469 -16.62 4.96 -1.52
N ASN A 470 -16.60 5.09 -0.20
CA ASN A 470 -17.68 5.68 0.61
C ASN A 470 -19.07 5.05 0.34
N ASP A 471 -19.09 3.80 -0.11
CA ASP A 471 -20.35 3.06 -0.28
C ASP A 471 -20.85 2.59 1.08
N ASN A 472 -22.09 2.97 1.40
CA ASN A 472 -22.74 2.66 2.67
C ASN A 472 -23.88 1.64 2.50
N ASN A 473 -24.06 1.06 1.30
CA ASN A 473 -25.16 0.16 0.97
C ASN A 473 -24.71 -1.31 0.85
N ILE A 474 -23.53 -1.64 1.38
CA ILE A 474 -22.92 -2.96 1.23
C ILE A 474 -23.46 -3.91 2.30
N ILE A 475 -24.06 -5.01 1.86
CA ILE A 475 -24.50 -6.10 2.73
C ILE A 475 -23.29 -6.99 3.07
N PRO A 476 -23.02 -7.25 4.37
CA PRO A 476 -21.95 -8.15 4.77
C PRO A 476 -22.11 -9.55 4.18
N GLY A 477 -21.00 -10.13 3.72
CA GLY A 477 -20.93 -11.47 3.14
C GLY A 477 -21.31 -11.56 1.66
N ASN A 478 -21.85 -10.49 1.05
CA ASN A 478 -22.24 -10.47 -0.37
C ASN A 478 -21.13 -10.00 -1.33
N ILE A 479 -19.98 -9.58 -0.80
CA ILE A 479 -18.83 -9.22 -1.62
C ILE A 479 -18.01 -10.48 -1.87
N HIS A 480 -18.07 -10.97 -3.12
CA HIS A 480 -17.30 -12.12 -3.57
C HIS A 480 -16.12 -11.75 -4.47
N LYS A 481 -16.03 -10.50 -4.91
CA LYS A 481 -14.96 -10.01 -5.77
C LYS A 481 -14.57 -8.59 -5.39
N ILE A 482 -13.29 -8.29 -5.49
CA ILE A 482 -12.78 -6.92 -5.55
C ILE A 482 -12.42 -6.63 -7.00
N ARG A 483 -12.80 -5.45 -7.51
CA ARG A 483 -12.43 -5.00 -8.84
C ARG A 483 -11.84 -3.61 -8.82
N VAL A 484 -10.84 -3.40 -9.67
CA VAL A 484 -10.26 -2.08 -9.95
C VAL A 484 -10.23 -1.91 -11.46
N THR A 485 -10.79 -0.82 -11.95
CA THR A 485 -10.83 -0.48 -13.37
C THR A 485 -9.91 0.70 -13.62
N PHE A 486 -8.98 0.54 -14.56
CA PHE A 486 -7.95 1.51 -14.88
C PHE A 486 -8.24 2.22 -16.21
N SER A 487 -7.65 3.39 -16.40
CA SER A 487 -7.75 4.17 -17.66
C SER A 487 -6.91 3.60 -18.81
N SER A 488 -5.94 2.75 -18.48
CA SER A 488 -4.97 2.18 -19.44
C SER A 488 -4.92 0.67 -19.30
N ASN A 489 -4.36 0.00 -20.30
CA ASN A 489 -4.15 -1.44 -20.24
C ASN A 489 -3.11 -1.79 -19.17
N ILE A 490 -3.38 -2.84 -18.40
CA ILE A 490 -2.59 -3.28 -17.25
C ILE A 490 -1.92 -4.64 -17.48
N SER A 491 -0.81 -4.86 -16.80
CA SER A 491 -0.16 -6.15 -16.63
C SER A 491 0.06 -6.45 -15.14
N MET A 492 0.19 -7.74 -14.81
CA MET A 492 0.39 -8.25 -13.45
C MET A 492 1.75 -7.82 -12.89
N SER A 493 1.83 -7.54 -11.59
CA SER A 493 3.08 -7.14 -10.91
C SER A 493 3.25 -7.82 -9.55
N LEU A 494 4.30 -7.48 -8.81
CA LEU A 494 4.77 -8.23 -7.65
C LEU A 494 4.20 -7.76 -6.30
N ASN A 495 3.70 -6.53 -6.21
CA ASN A 495 3.24 -5.97 -4.92
C ASN A 495 1.81 -6.39 -4.59
N ASN A 496 1.26 -5.89 -3.47
CA ASN A 496 0.02 -6.42 -2.90
C ASN A 496 -1.13 -5.41 -2.87
N LEU A 497 -2.34 -5.95 -2.85
CA LEU A 497 -3.55 -5.24 -2.43
C LEU A 497 -3.97 -5.78 -1.06
N THR A 498 -4.10 -4.89 -0.08
CA THR A 498 -4.26 -5.25 1.32
C THR A 498 -5.60 -4.74 1.86
N ILE A 499 -6.29 -5.57 2.63
CA ILE A 499 -7.59 -5.28 3.23
C ILE A 499 -7.44 -5.20 4.74
N TYR A 500 -7.89 -4.09 5.30
CA TYR A 500 -7.96 -3.85 6.73
C TYR A 500 -9.41 -3.68 7.18
N HIS A 501 -9.66 -4.08 8.42
CA HIS A 501 -10.86 -3.71 9.17
C HIS A 501 -10.48 -2.63 10.18
N LEU A 502 -11.24 -1.53 10.22
CA LEU A 502 -11.04 -0.44 11.16
C LEU A 502 -11.82 -0.73 12.45
N ASP A 503 -11.12 -0.88 13.56
CA ASP A 503 -11.74 -0.96 14.88
C ASP A 503 -12.23 0.43 15.31
N ALA A 504 -13.55 0.60 15.42
CA ALA A 504 -14.17 1.88 15.78
C ALA A 504 -13.80 2.37 17.20
N ASN A 505 -13.41 1.47 18.11
CA ASN A 505 -13.07 1.84 19.49
C ASN A 505 -11.62 2.31 19.62
N THR A 506 -10.70 1.63 18.92
CA THR A 506 -9.26 1.87 19.04
C THR A 506 -8.68 2.69 17.88
N ASN A 507 -9.46 2.90 16.81
CA ASN A 507 -9.02 3.44 15.51
C ASN A 507 -7.82 2.68 14.91
N LYS A 508 -7.64 1.41 15.28
CA LYS A 508 -6.56 0.56 14.79
C LYS A 508 -7.00 -0.21 13.54
N LEU A 509 -6.09 -0.33 12.58
CA LEU A 509 -6.26 -1.16 11.38
C LEU A 509 -5.87 -2.60 11.67
N ASN A 510 -6.84 -3.50 11.54
CA ASN A 510 -6.63 -4.94 11.69
C ASN A 510 -6.57 -5.60 10.30
N LEU A 511 -5.42 -6.17 9.96
CA LEU A 511 -5.21 -6.84 8.68
C LEU A 511 -6.16 -8.04 8.53
N ARG A 512 -6.90 -8.09 7.42
CA ARG A 512 -7.82 -9.19 7.08
C ARG A 512 -7.24 -10.12 6.02
N LYS A 513 -6.74 -9.56 4.93
CA LYS A 513 -6.15 -10.31 3.81
C LYS A 513 -5.26 -9.41 2.96
N PHE A 514 -4.29 -10.00 2.29
CA PHE A 514 -3.58 -9.36 1.18
C PHE A 514 -3.68 -10.25 -0.06
N TYR A 515 -3.60 -9.63 -1.24
CA TYR A 515 -3.66 -10.26 -2.55
C TYR A 515 -2.37 -9.91 -3.29
N SER A 516 -1.64 -10.92 -3.74
CA SER A 516 -0.50 -10.74 -4.63
C SER A 516 -0.98 -10.39 -6.03
N GLY A 517 -0.45 -9.29 -6.58
CA GLY A 517 -0.72 -8.82 -7.94
C GLY A 517 -0.21 -9.76 -9.04
N SER A 518 0.48 -10.86 -8.69
CA SER A 518 1.06 -11.82 -9.64
C SER A 518 0.37 -13.19 -9.65
N SER A 519 -0.42 -13.51 -8.62
CA SER A 519 -0.99 -14.85 -8.44
C SER A 519 -2.45 -14.89 -8.00
N ASP A 520 -2.95 -13.86 -7.32
CA ASP A 520 -4.22 -13.96 -6.59
C ASP A 520 -5.39 -13.21 -7.27
N CYS A 521 -5.11 -12.54 -8.38
CA CYS A 521 -6.07 -11.73 -9.13
C CYS A 521 -5.96 -12.01 -10.63
N ASP A 522 -7.05 -11.79 -11.36
CA ASP A 522 -7.12 -11.96 -12.81
C ASP A 522 -7.34 -10.63 -13.52
N ILE A 523 -6.71 -10.46 -14.68
CA ILE A 523 -6.97 -9.32 -15.57
C ILE A 523 -8.19 -9.62 -16.44
N LEU A 524 -9.17 -8.73 -16.39
CA LEU A 524 -10.38 -8.71 -17.20
C LEU A 524 -10.29 -7.59 -18.23
N PHE A 525 -10.56 -7.92 -19.51
CA PHE A 525 -10.65 -6.94 -20.60
C PHE A 525 -9.41 -6.01 -20.73
N ASN A 526 -8.23 -6.51 -20.36
CA ASN A 526 -6.92 -5.83 -20.39
C ASN A 526 -6.77 -4.56 -19.53
N HIS A 527 -7.83 -3.99 -18.95
CA HIS A 527 -7.75 -2.75 -18.16
C HIS A 527 -8.41 -2.86 -16.77
N SER A 528 -9.02 -4.00 -16.44
CA SER A 528 -9.65 -4.21 -15.13
C SER A 528 -8.99 -5.39 -14.43
N LEU A 529 -8.80 -5.27 -13.12
CA LEU A 529 -8.34 -6.37 -12.27
C LEU A 529 -9.51 -6.91 -11.45
N SER A 530 -9.56 -8.22 -11.21
CA SER A 530 -10.55 -8.88 -10.36
C SER A 530 -9.89 -9.89 -9.43
N CYS A 531 -10.07 -9.72 -8.12
CA CYS A 531 -9.57 -10.64 -7.10
C CYS A 531 -10.75 -11.32 -6.41
N ASP A 532 -10.68 -12.64 -6.17
CA ASP A 532 -11.76 -13.38 -5.52
C ASP A 532 -11.71 -13.22 -3.99
N VAL A 533 -12.88 -12.98 -3.39
CA VAL A 533 -13.03 -12.67 -1.97
C VAL A 533 -13.86 -13.74 -1.30
N THR A 534 -13.32 -14.32 -0.22
CA THR A 534 -14.04 -15.28 0.61
C THR A 534 -15.07 -14.58 1.48
N SER A 535 -16.13 -15.30 1.82
CA SER A 535 -17.23 -14.78 2.64
C SER A 535 -16.79 -14.36 4.05
N SER A 536 -15.61 -14.80 4.48
CA SER A 536 -14.99 -14.52 5.79
C SER A 536 -14.36 -13.12 5.95
N ILE A 537 -14.23 -12.34 4.87
CA ILE A 537 -13.47 -11.07 4.89
C ILE A 537 -14.38 -9.87 5.23
N PHE A 538 -15.45 -9.67 4.46
CA PHE A 538 -16.37 -8.53 4.59
C PHE A 538 -17.70 -8.94 5.25
N ASN A 539 -17.63 -9.52 6.44
CA ASN A 539 -18.73 -10.22 7.10
C ASN A 539 -19.30 -9.54 8.35
N GLN A 540 -18.79 -8.37 8.75
CA GLN A 540 -19.35 -7.61 9.87
C GLN A 540 -20.36 -6.56 9.41
N TRP A 541 -21.44 -6.42 10.19
CA TRP A 541 -22.41 -5.33 10.04
C TRP A 541 -21.87 -4.05 10.68
N ASN A 542 -22.24 -2.90 10.12
CA ASN A 542 -21.81 -1.58 10.60
C ASN A 542 -20.29 -1.50 10.81
N ALA A 543 -19.51 -2.11 9.91
CA ALA A 543 -18.06 -2.18 9.98
C ALA A 543 -17.42 -1.45 8.81
N THR A 544 -16.35 -0.72 9.09
CA THR A 544 -15.59 0.01 8.10
C THR A 544 -14.39 -0.81 7.66
N TYR A 545 -14.28 -1.00 6.36
CA TYR A 545 -13.16 -1.69 5.73
C TYR A 545 -12.35 -0.70 4.90
N ILE A 546 -11.03 -0.86 4.92
CA ILE A 546 -10.08 -0.04 4.16
C ILE A 546 -9.29 -0.97 3.25
N ILE A 547 -9.25 -0.65 1.97
CA ILE A 547 -8.47 -1.36 0.97
C ILE A 547 -7.31 -0.45 0.54
N VAL A 548 -6.11 -0.98 0.60
CA VAL A 548 -4.86 -0.31 0.22
C VAL A 548 -4.31 -1.04 -0.98
N MET A 549 -3.95 -0.31 -2.03
CA MET A 549 -3.32 -0.89 -3.21
C MET A 549 -1.88 -0.38 -3.25
N ASP A 550 -0.90 -1.26 -3.13
CA ASP A 550 0.50 -0.86 -3.17
C ASP A 550 0.85 -0.23 -4.52
N ASN A 551 1.82 0.68 -4.53
CA ASN A 551 2.45 1.06 -5.79
C ASN A 551 3.06 -0.18 -6.45
N ASN A 552 3.10 -0.23 -7.77
CA ASN A 552 3.57 -1.40 -8.52
C ASN A 552 2.79 -2.69 -8.19
N PHE A 553 1.55 -2.59 -7.73
CA PHE A 553 0.62 -3.73 -7.68
C PHE A 553 0.20 -4.18 -9.08
N VAL A 554 0.08 -3.22 -10.01
CA VAL A 554 -0.10 -3.43 -11.45
C VAL A 554 0.88 -2.54 -12.23
N MET A 555 1.14 -2.89 -13.48
CA MET A 555 2.01 -2.14 -14.39
C MET A 555 1.25 -1.72 -15.64
N PHE A 556 1.76 -0.73 -16.37
CA PHE A 556 1.31 -0.41 -17.71
C PHE A 556 1.69 -1.54 -18.67
N SER A 557 0.71 -2.14 -19.36
CA SER A 557 0.98 -3.28 -20.27
C SER A 557 1.85 -2.89 -21.47
N SER A 558 1.88 -1.61 -21.87
CA SER A 558 2.63 -1.11 -23.02
C SER A 558 4.15 -1.07 -22.76
N THR A 559 4.55 -0.75 -21.53
CA THR A 559 5.95 -0.43 -21.18
C THR A 559 6.49 -1.22 -20.00
N ASN A 560 5.64 -1.94 -19.27
CA ASN A 560 5.93 -2.56 -17.98
C ASN A 560 6.41 -1.57 -16.92
N GLU A 561 5.96 -0.31 -17.01
CA GLU A 561 6.22 0.68 -15.96
C GLU A 561 5.26 0.48 -14.76
N PRO A 562 5.75 0.63 -13.52
CA PRO A 562 4.93 0.52 -12.32
C PRO A 562 3.83 1.59 -12.28
N MET A 563 2.60 1.18 -11.97
CA MET A 563 1.51 2.13 -11.70
C MET A 563 1.49 2.57 -10.23
N TYR A 564 1.06 3.80 -10.01
CA TYR A 564 0.79 4.31 -8.66
C TYR A 564 -0.36 3.53 -8.00
N GLY A 565 -0.32 3.40 -6.68
CA GLY A 565 -1.27 2.66 -5.86
C GLY A 565 -2.49 3.49 -5.40
N ILE A 566 -3.22 2.98 -4.42
CA ILE A 566 -4.28 3.69 -3.70
C ILE A 566 -3.86 3.74 -2.23
N GLU A 567 -3.69 4.95 -1.70
CA GLU A 567 -3.23 5.18 -0.34
C GLU A 567 -4.28 4.79 0.72
N GLU A 568 -3.80 4.63 1.96
CA GLU A 568 -4.65 4.35 3.11
C GLU A 568 -5.79 5.37 3.25
N TYR A 569 -6.94 4.91 3.74
CA TYR A 569 -8.16 5.70 3.93
C TYR A 569 -8.81 6.25 2.66
N ARG A 570 -8.18 6.18 1.47
CA ARG A 570 -8.79 6.65 0.20
C ARG A 570 -9.84 5.69 -0.33
N TRP A 571 -9.57 4.39 -0.25
CA TRP A 571 -10.56 3.37 -0.56
C TRP A 571 -11.08 2.72 0.70
N ASN A 572 -12.11 3.34 1.27
CA ASN A 572 -12.85 2.80 2.39
C ASN A 572 -14.35 2.68 2.06
N PHE A 573 -15.05 1.81 2.77
CA PHE A 573 -16.50 1.69 2.71
C PHE A 573 -17.03 1.12 4.03
N THR A 574 -18.32 1.32 4.29
CA THR A 574 -18.97 0.84 5.51
C THR A 574 -20.12 -0.08 5.14
N THR A 575 -20.17 -1.24 5.79
CA THR A 575 -21.31 -2.15 5.60
C THR A 575 -22.56 -1.60 6.26
N ILE A 576 -23.74 -1.92 5.73
CA ILE A 576 -24.99 -1.43 6.28
C ILE A 576 -25.15 -1.82 7.76
N PRO A 577 -25.89 -1.02 8.55
CA PRO A 577 -26.35 -1.45 9.87
C PRO A 577 -27.18 -2.73 9.75
N CYS A 578 -27.11 -3.53 10.80
CA CYS A 578 -27.87 -4.77 10.89
C CYS A 578 -29.37 -4.52 10.68
N GLN A 579 -29.89 -5.01 9.56
CA GLN A 579 -31.32 -5.12 9.32
C GLN A 579 -31.72 -6.48 9.84
N GLN A 580 -32.54 -6.55 10.90
CA GLN A 580 -32.96 -7.80 11.55
C GLN A 580 -33.45 -8.81 10.50
N PRO A 581 -32.66 -9.82 10.12
CA PRO A 581 -33.15 -10.89 9.28
C PRO A 581 -33.70 -11.96 10.21
N ASP A 582 -34.85 -12.54 9.88
CA ASP A 582 -35.37 -13.76 10.50
C ASP A 582 -34.39 -14.92 10.23
N LYS A 583 -33.29 -14.98 10.97
CA LYS A 583 -32.31 -16.06 10.87
C LYS A 583 -32.79 -17.22 11.72
N LYS A 584 -32.92 -18.40 11.09
CA LYS A 584 -33.06 -19.66 11.83
C LYS A 584 -31.81 -19.87 12.68
N TYR A 585 -31.98 -19.84 13.99
CA TYR A 585 -30.92 -20.12 14.95
C TYR A 585 -30.54 -21.60 14.89
N ALA A 586 -29.23 -21.85 14.79
CA ALA A 586 -28.67 -23.19 14.85
C ALA A 586 -28.14 -23.46 16.25
N ASP A 587 -28.34 -24.68 16.75
CA ASP A 587 -27.79 -25.13 18.02
C ASP A 587 -26.25 -25.10 18.02
N THR A 588 -25.67 -25.22 19.22
CA THR A 588 -24.22 -25.31 19.41
C THR A 588 -23.60 -26.37 18.48
N ALA A 589 -22.53 -26.01 17.78
CA ALA A 589 -21.75 -26.98 17.00
C ALA A 589 -20.43 -27.33 17.69
N ILE A 590 -19.98 -28.56 17.48
CA ILE A 590 -18.67 -29.03 17.92
C ILE A 590 -17.93 -29.46 16.67
N GLY A 591 -16.72 -28.93 16.46
CA GLY A 591 -15.88 -29.30 15.33
C GLY A 591 -14.44 -29.57 15.75
N THR A 592 -13.67 -30.10 14.82
CA THR A 592 -12.27 -30.46 15.02
C THR A 592 -11.37 -29.76 14.02
N ILE A 593 -10.17 -29.44 14.50
CA ILE A 593 -9.05 -28.91 13.73
C ILE A 593 -7.84 -29.81 13.96
N ARG A 594 -6.92 -29.84 13.00
CA ARG A 594 -5.69 -30.64 13.08
C ARG A 594 -4.46 -29.74 13.09
N LEU A 595 -3.55 -30.00 14.01
CA LEU A 595 -2.23 -29.35 14.12
C LEU A 595 -1.11 -30.34 13.81
N THR A 596 -0.04 -29.85 13.18
CA THR A 596 1.24 -30.56 13.03
C THR A 596 2.34 -29.72 13.67
N LEU A 597 2.82 -30.09 14.86
CA LEU A 597 3.71 -29.22 15.64
C LEU A 597 5.13 -29.13 15.04
N GLY A 598 5.65 -27.90 14.97
CA GLY A 598 7.06 -27.63 14.67
C GLY A 598 7.96 -27.74 15.90
N ASP A 599 9.27 -27.70 15.69
CA ASP A 599 10.27 -27.88 16.75
C ASP A 599 10.24 -26.79 17.83
N ASP A 600 9.84 -25.58 17.46
CA ASP A 600 9.80 -24.38 18.30
C ASP A 600 8.72 -24.42 19.39
N ILE A 601 7.62 -25.14 19.19
CA ILE A 601 6.54 -25.27 20.20
C ILE A 601 6.35 -26.71 20.70
N LYS A 602 7.30 -27.62 20.41
CA LYS A 602 7.22 -29.04 20.82
C LYS A 602 7.19 -29.26 22.34
N ASN A 603 7.67 -28.28 23.10
CA ASN A 603 7.76 -28.33 24.56
C ASN A 603 6.62 -27.59 25.26
N ASP A 604 5.82 -26.80 24.53
CA ASP A 604 4.66 -26.12 25.10
C ASP A 604 3.59 -27.15 25.50
N SER A 605 2.82 -26.84 26.54
CA SER A 605 1.72 -27.71 26.93
C SER A 605 0.63 -27.70 25.85
N ILE A 606 0.03 -28.87 25.56
CA ILE A 606 -1.01 -28.96 24.53
C ILE A 606 -2.23 -28.09 24.85
N SER A 607 -2.51 -27.85 26.15
CA SER A 607 -3.54 -26.93 26.58
C SER A 607 -3.23 -25.48 26.21
N ASP A 608 -1.97 -25.04 26.39
CA ASP A 608 -1.57 -23.67 26.07
C ASP A 608 -1.59 -23.44 24.57
N ILE A 609 -1.04 -24.39 23.79
CA ILE A 609 -1.11 -24.38 22.33
C ILE A 609 -2.56 -24.25 21.87
N ALA A 610 -3.45 -25.08 22.41
CA ALA A 610 -4.82 -25.12 21.96
C ALA A 610 -5.62 -23.87 22.37
N ASN A 611 -5.36 -23.31 23.55
CA ASN A 611 -5.91 -22.02 23.97
C ASN A 611 -5.46 -20.88 23.04
N ASN A 612 -4.17 -20.82 22.73
CA ASN A 612 -3.63 -19.78 21.85
C ASN A 612 -4.13 -19.94 20.41
N VAL A 613 -4.20 -21.15 19.87
CA VAL A 613 -4.82 -21.43 18.55
C VAL A 613 -6.28 -21.00 18.54
N THR A 614 -7.04 -21.32 19.59
CA THR A 614 -8.46 -20.94 19.67
C THR A 614 -8.61 -19.43 19.68
N LYS A 615 -7.77 -18.71 20.42
CA LYS A 615 -7.76 -17.26 20.49
C LYS A 615 -7.37 -16.63 19.16
N GLU A 616 -6.26 -17.05 18.55
CA GLU A 616 -5.82 -16.55 17.24
C GLU A 616 -6.87 -16.80 16.14
N LEU A 617 -7.55 -17.94 16.16
CA LEU A 617 -8.68 -18.21 15.26
C LEU A 617 -9.87 -17.30 15.54
N ALA A 618 -10.26 -17.14 16.81
CA ALA A 618 -11.36 -16.27 17.20
C ALA A 618 -11.11 -14.82 16.82
N ASP A 619 -9.87 -14.32 16.94
CA ASP A 619 -9.48 -12.96 16.54
C ASP A 619 -9.47 -12.79 15.01
N SER A 620 -9.25 -13.88 14.26
CA SER A 620 -9.20 -13.88 12.80
C SER A 620 -10.58 -13.85 12.14
N ILE A 621 -11.64 -14.20 12.87
CA ILE A 621 -13.03 -14.10 12.42
C ILE A 621 -13.82 -13.11 13.29
N PRO A 622 -14.84 -12.43 12.76
CA PRO A 622 -15.59 -11.47 13.55
C PRO A 622 -16.68 -12.12 14.41
N ILE A 623 -16.25 -12.83 15.43
CA ILE A 623 -17.14 -13.35 16.46
C ILE A 623 -16.75 -12.74 17.79
N SER A 624 -17.70 -12.66 18.72
CA SER A 624 -17.31 -12.33 20.10
C SER A 624 -16.40 -13.46 20.63
N SER A 625 -15.34 -13.09 21.34
CA SER A 625 -14.25 -14.00 21.72
C SER A 625 -14.72 -15.21 22.55
N ASP A 626 -15.87 -15.09 23.20
CA ASP A 626 -16.53 -16.13 23.99
C ASP A 626 -17.26 -17.18 23.15
N ARG A 627 -17.49 -16.92 21.85
CA ARG A 627 -18.28 -17.80 20.96
C ARG A 627 -17.52 -19.02 20.48
N LEU A 628 -16.20 -18.98 20.43
CA LEU A 628 -15.35 -20.10 20.06
C LEU A 628 -14.57 -20.56 21.28
N GLN A 629 -14.84 -21.78 21.75
CA GLN A 629 -14.28 -22.30 22.99
C GLN A 629 -13.58 -23.64 22.76
N GLN A 630 -12.45 -23.82 23.43
CA GLN A 630 -11.74 -25.08 23.55
C GLN A 630 -12.54 -26.04 24.48
N THR A 631 -12.72 -27.32 24.13
CA THR A 631 -13.41 -28.30 25.00
C THR A 631 -12.47 -29.07 25.93
N ASN A 632 -11.17 -28.75 25.92
CA ASN A 632 -10.08 -29.49 26.57
C ASN A 632 -9.98 -30.97 26.12
N ARG A 633 -10.55 -31.31 24.96
CA ARG A 633 -10.44 -32.64 24.36
C ARG A 633 -9.48 -32.57 23.18
N TYR A 634 -8.37 -33.28 23.31
CA TYR A 634 -7.35 -33.42 22.28
C TYR A 634 -7.03 -34.89 22.06
N GLN A 635 -6.80 -35.26 20.80
CA GLN A 635 -6.42 -36.61 20.40
C GLN A 635 -5.05 -36.57 19.71
N ASN A 636 -4.18 -37.53 20.04
CA ASN A 636 -2.92 -37.70 19.35
C ASN A 636 -3.16 -38.54 18.09
N ASP A 637 -2.83 -37.99 16.93
CA ASP A 637 -2.94 -38.68 15.65
C ASP A 637 -1.62 -39.43 15.38
N LEU A 638 -1.59 -40.70 15.81
CA LEU A 638 -0.42 -41.59 15.75
C LEU A 638 -0.12 -42.13 14.34
N SER A 639 -0.82 -41.64 13.30
CA SER A 639 -0.69 -42.14 11.92
C SER A 639 0.66 -41.84 11.25
N THR A 640 1.53 -41.00 11.85
CA THR A 640 2.83 -40.59 11.29
C THR A 640 3.87 -40.32 12.38
N SER A 641 5.16 -40.25 12.01
CA SER A 641 6.28 -39.94 12.92
C SER A 641 6.29 -38.51 13.49
N SER A 642 5.52 -37.59 12.89
CA SER A 642 5.32 -36.22 13.40
C SER A 642 4.22 -36.18 14.46
N ARG A 643 4.46 -35.47 15.59
CA ARG A 643 3.42 -35.23 16.61
C ARG A 643 2.27 -34.39 16.03
N ARG A 644 1.13 -35.04 15.78
CA ARG A 644 -0.09 -34.41 15.28
C ARG A 644 -1.17 -34.44 16.34
N TYR A 645 -1.88 -33.33 16.50
CA TYR A 645 -2.97 -33.22 17.46
C TYR A 645 -4.26 -32.84 16.74
N ILE A 646 -5.35 -33.48 17.13
CA ILE A 646 -6.69 -33.07 16.77
C ILE A 646 -7.28 -32.38 17.99
N ILE A 647 -7.64 -31.11 17.84
CA ILE A 647 -8.26 -30.29 18.88
C ILE A 647 -9.74 -30.13 18.58
N GLN A 648 -10.56 -30.27 19.61
CA GLN A 648 -11.98 -30.03 19.51
C GLN A 648 -12.35 -28.62 19.99
N LEU A 649 -13.07 -27.91 19.13
CA LEU A 649 -13.60 -26.57 19.37
C LEU A 649 -15.14 -26.62 19.42
N LYS A 650 -15.71 -25.80 20.28
CA LYS A 650 -17.14 -25.61 20.47
C LYS A 650 -17.52 -24.21 20.00
N ILE A 651 -18.52 -24.14 19.12
CA ILE A 651 -19.09 -22.89 18.63
C ILE A 651 -20.43 -22.68 19.32
N LEU A 652 -20.52 -21.63 20.12
CA LEU A 652 -21.76 -21.26 20.80
C LEU A 652 -22.73 -20.58 19.81
N PRO A 653 -24.05 -20.76 20.00
CA PRO A 653 -25.05 -19.99 19.28
C PRO A 653 -25.08 -18.54 19.78
N THR A 654 -25.81 -17.69 19.06
CA THR A 654 -26.07 -16.31 19.46
C THR A 654 -27.54 -16.00 19.25
N THR A 655 -28.10 -15.17 20.13
CA THR A 655 -29.45 -14.62 19.98
C THR A 655 -29.45 -13.32 19.17
N ASP A 656 -28.27 -12.71 18.98
CA ASP A 656 -28.09 -11.48 18.22
C ASP A 656 -28.16 -11.76 16.70
N PRO A 657 -29.18 -11.26 15.98
CA PRO A 657 -29.32 -11.49 14.54
C PRO A 657 -28.18 -10.88 13.71
N CYS A 658 -27.45 -9.93 14.30
CA CYS A 658 -26.34 -9.20 13.68
C CYS A 658 -25.02 -9.97 13.77
N GLN A 659 -24.97 -11.03 14.57
CA GLN A 659 -23.79 -11.89 14.65
C GLN A 659 -23.86 -13.05 13.65
N ALA A 660 -22.68 -13.63 13.39
CA ALA A 660 -22.57 -14.81 12.55
C ALA A 660 -23.27 -16.01 13.19
N THR A 661 -24.08 -16.72 12.40
CA THR A 661 -24.70 -17.98 12.82
C THR A 661 -23.64 -19.07 12.96
N VAL A 662 -23.96 -20.13 13.69
CA VAL A 662 -23.05 -21.27 13.85
C VAL A 662 -22.62 -21.85 12.50
N SER A 663 -23.55 -21.95 11.54
CA SER A 663 -23.24 -22.42 10.17
C SER A 663 -22.31 -21.47 9.41
N GLN A 664 -22.46 -20.16 9.57
CA GLN A 664 -21.55 -19.18 8.96
C GLN A 664 -20.14 -19.29 9.57
N ILE A 665 -20.04 -19.44 10.89
CA ILE A 665 -18.75 -19.60 11.58
C ILE A 665 -18.02 -20.86 11.11
N ILE A 666 -18.74 -21.98 10.94
CA ILE A 666 -18.19 -23.22 10.38
C ILE A 666 -17.59 -22.96 8.99
N ASN A 667 -18.33 -22.26 8.12
CA ASN A 667 -17.84 -21.93 6.78
C ASN A 667 -16.62 -21.01 6.84
N TYR A 668 -16.65 -19.96 7.66
CA TYR A 668 -15.52 -19.04 7.81
C TYR A 668 -14.26 -19.75 8.28
N LEU A 669 -14.35 -20.57 9.33
CA LEU A 669 -13.21 -21.34 9.84
C LEU A 669 -12.69 -22.33 8.80
N ASN A 670 -13.58 -23.03 8.09
CA ASN A 670 -13.16 -23.98 7.07
C ASN A 670 -12.48 -23.29 5.87
N GLU A 671 -13.01 -22.16 5.39
CA GLU A 671 -12.39 -21.35 4.32
C GLU A 671 -11.03 -20.81 4.76
N LEU A 672 -10.94 -20.22 5.96
CA LEU A 672 -9.71 -19.65 6.50
C LEU A 672 -8.60 -20.69 6.70
N ILE A 673 -8.94 -21.89 7.19
CA ILE A 673 -7.96 -22.96 7.42
C ILE A 673 -7.52 -23.60 6.09
N ARG A 674 -8.41 -23.72 5.11
CA ARG A 674 -8.04 -24.32 3.82
C ARG A 674 -7.18 -23.40 2.96
N ASP A 675 -7.36 -22.08 3.09
CA ASP A 675 -6.55 -21.08 2.39
C ASP A 675 -5.16 -20.95 3.04
N LYS A 676 -4.14 -21.58 2.42
CA LYS A 676 -2.75 -21.49 2.88
C LYS A 676 -2.18 -20.07 2.85
N ASN A 677 -2.77 -19.17 2.06
CA ASN A 677 -2.34 -17.78 1.95
C ASN A 677 -3.03 -16.89 3.00
N SER A 678 -3.90 -17.46 3.84
CA SER A 678 -4.56 -16.76 4.94
C SER A 678 -3.55 -16.25 5.99
N LEU A 679 -3.86 -15.11 6.59
CA LEU A 679 -3.02 -14.47 7.62
C LEU A 679 -2.76 -15.37 8.83
N ILE A 680 -3.67 -16.30 9.12
CA ILE A 680 -3.55 -17.23 10.25
C ILE A 680 -2.28 -18.09 10.16
N TYR A 681 -1.74 -18.28 8.95
CA TYR A 681 -0.51 -19.03 8.74
C TYR A 681 0.77 -18.26 9.09
N LYS A 682 0.65 -16.95 9.35
CA LYS A 682 1.75 -16.09 9.82
C LYS A 682 1.75 -15.88 11.33
N ASN A 683 0.70 -16.28 12.05
CA ASN A 683 0.64 -16.17 13.51
C ASN A 683 1.52 -17.22 14.21
N ASN A 684 1.69 -17.07 15.51
CA ASN A 684 2.61 -17.90 16.28
C ASN A 684 2.14 -19.35 16.41
N TYR A 685 0.84 -19.58 16.59
CA TYR A 685 0.29 -20.91 16.85
C TYR A 685 -0.58 -21.46 15.71
N THR A 686 -1.37 -20.64 15.03
CA THR A 686 -2.23 -21.10 13.91
C THR A 686 -1.44 -21.48 12.66
N LYS A 687 -0.15 -21.13 12.55
CA LYS A 687 0.75 -21.58 11.47
C LYS A 687 0.89 -23.10 11.35
N TYR A 688 0.60 -23.85 12.42
CA TYR A 688 0.67 -25.32 12.43
C TYR A 688 -0.62 -26.02 12.00
N LEU A 689 -1.66 -25.27 11.63
CA LEU A 689 -2.94 -25.83 11.19
C LEU A 689 -2.80 -26.59 9.87
N SER A 690 -3.42 -27.75 9.81
CA SER A 690 -3.44 -28.57 8.60
C SER A 690 -4.51 -28.07 7.63
N SER A 691 -4.09 -27.39 6.56
CA SER A 691 -5.00 -26.89 5.51
C SER A 691 -5.77 -28.00 4.80
N SER A 692 -5.23 -29.22 4.72
CA SER A 692 -5.93 -30.37 4.15
C SER A 692 -7.06 -30.89 5.03
N HIS A 693 -7.02 -30.64 6.35
CA HIS A 693 -8.09 -31.04 7.27
C HIS A 693 -9.24 -30.04 7.27
N GLY A 694 -8.94 -28.73 7.28
CA GLY A 694 -9.96 -27.69 7.44
C GLY A 694 -10.61 -27.72 8.83
N PHE A 695 -11.85 -27.22 8.91
CA PHE A 695 -12.70 -27.33 10.11
C PHE A 695 -13.80 -28.36 9.86
N ASN A 696 -13.81 -29.46 10.62
CA ASN A 696 -14.76 -30.56 10.40
C ASN A 696 -15.75 -30.68 11.56
N VAL A 697 -17.05 -30.62 11.28
CA VAL A 697 -18.09 -30.67 12.32
C VAL A 697 -18.33 -32.12 12.72
N ASN A 698 -18.35 -32.39 14.03
CA ASN A 698 -18.73 -33.69 14.54
C ASN A 698 -20.21 -33.93 14.27
N VAL A 699 -20.51 -34.99 13.52
CA VAL A 699 -21.89 -35.41 13.24
C VAL A 699 -22.58 -35.76 14.55
N ASN A 700 -23.82 -35.31 14.74
CA ASN A 700 -24.62 -35.65 15.90
C ASN A 700 -24.87 -37.17 15.90
N LEU A 701 -24.24 -37.90 16.83
CA LEU A 701 -24.33 -39.37 16.92
C LEU A 701 -25.77 -39.88 16.98
N TRP A 702 -26.69 -39.08 17.55
CA TRP A 702 -28.11 -39.42 17.60
C TRP A 702 -28.74 -39.51 16.21
N ASP A 703 -28.40 -38.60 15.30
CA ASP A 703 -28.96 -38.61 13.94
C ASP A 703 -28.49 -39.82 13.13
N GLU A 704 -27.28 -40.29 13.37
CA GLU A 704 -26.73 -41.48 12.71
C GLU A 704 -27.26 -42.80 13.32
N ILE A 705 -27.50 -42.81 14.63
CA ILE A 705 -27.78 -44.06 15.37
C ILE A 705 -29.27 -44.25 15.67
N LYS A 706 -30.12 -43.21 15.63
CA LYS A 706 -31.56 -43.30 15.99
C LYS A 706 -32.32 -44.40 15.25
N PHE A 707 -32.10 -44.55 13.94
CA PHE A 707 -32.76 -45.60 13.16
C PHE A 707 -32.19 -47.00 13.43
N LYS A 708 -30.89 -47.09 13.77
CA LYS A 708 -30.25 -48.35 14.20
C LYS A 708 -30.81 -48.80 15.56
N LEU A 709 -31.00 -47.87 16.50
CA LEU A 709 -31.63 -48.12 17.80
C LEU A 709 -33.11 -48.50 17.67
N LEU A 710 -33.85 -47.84 16.78
CA LEU A 710 -35.25 -48.19 16.48
C LEU A 710 -35.35 -49.62 15.90
N GLY A 711 -34.46 -49.98 14.98
CA GLY A 711 -34.37 -51.34 14.43
C GLY A 711 -34.07 -52.39 15.51
N LEU A 712 -33.17 -52.07 16.45
CA LEU A 712 -32.85 -52.94 17.58
C LEU A 712 -34.06 -53.13 18.51
N LEU A 713 -34.83 -52.07 18.77
CA LEU A 713 -36.05 -52.12 19.58
C LEU A 713 -37.13 -52.99 18.92
N ILE A 714 -37.33 -52.85 17.60
CA ILE A 714 -38.26 -53.69 16.83
C ILE A 714 -37.83 -55.16 16.89
N GLY A 715 -36.53 -55.44 16.75
CA GLY A 715 -35.97 -56.79 16.86
C GLY A 715 -36.28 -57.45 18.21
N ILE A 716 -36.15 -56.70 19.31
CA ILE A 716 -36.46 -57.19 20.66
C ILE A 716 -37.95 -57.55 20.80
N VAL A 717 -38.86 -56.71 20.27
CA VAL A 717 -40.31 -56.95 20.32
C VAL A 717 -40.68 -58.19 19.52
N VAL A 718 -40.14 -58.36 18.31
CA VAL A 718 -40.35 -59.55 17.48
C VAL A 718 -39.86 -60.81 18.19
N LEU A 719 -38.69 -60.75 18.84
CA LEU A 719 -38.17 -61.88 19.62
C LEU A 719 -39.09 -62.24 20.81
N GLY A 720 -39.62 -61.22 21.49
CA GLY A 720 -40.60 -61.38 22.55
C GLY A 720 -41.87 -62.07 22.07
N LEU A 721 -42.39 -61.65 20.91
CA LEU A 721 -43.57 -62.27 20.28
C LEU A 721 -43.31 -63.73 19.90
N ILE A 722 -42.15 -64.04 19.30
CA ILE A 722 -41.75 -65.42 18.98
C ILE A 722 -41.70 -66.28 20.25
N CYS A 723 -41.17 -65.74 21.36
CA CYS A 723 -41.12 -66.46 22.62
C CYS A 723 -42.53 -66.68 23.23
N LEU A 724 -43.43 -65.70 23.12
CA LEU A 724 -44.81 -65.84 23.57
C LEU A 724 -45.57 -66.90 22.77
N VAL A 725 -45.41 -66.90 21.45
CA VAL A 725 -46.00 -67.92 20.55
C VAL A 725 -45.43 -69.32 20.84
N ALA A 726 -44.11 -69.42 21.06
CA ALA A 726 -43.47 -70.68 21.44
C ALA A 726 -44.01 -71.21 22.78
N ARG A 727 -44.22 -70.32 23.77
CA ARG A 727 -44.79 -70.67 25.06
C ARG A 727 -46.26 -71.07 24.99
N TYR A 728 -47.05 -70.44 24.12
CA TYR A 728 -48.45 -70.81 23.90
C TYR A 728 -48.58 -72.18 23.22
N ARG A 729 -47.70 -72.50 22.27
CA ARG A 729 -47.77 -73.74 21.49
C ARG A 729 -47.13 -74.94 22.20
N TYR A 730 -46.14 -74.70 23.06
CA TYR A 730 -45.39 -75.75 23.77
C TYR A 730 -45.15 -75.35 25.25
N PRO A 731 -46.14 -75.57 26.14
CA PRO A 731 -46.09 -75.11 27.53
C PRO A 731 -45.03 -75.80 28.40
N GLU A 732 -44.61 -77.02 28.06
CA GLU A 732 -43.52 -77.74 28.76
C GLU A 732 -42.11 -77.43 28.21
N GLY A 733 -42.00 -76.60 27.17
CA GLY A 733 -40.73 -76.24 26.54
C GLY A 733 -39.93 -75.20 27.34
N GLN A 734 -38.60 -75.33 27.39
CA GLN A 734 -37.69 -74.32 27.93
C GLN A 734 -37.55 -73.11 26.98
N ASN A 735 -38.63 -72.35 26.82
CA ASN A 735 -38.74 -71.25 25.84
C ASN A 735 -37.72 -70.13 26.05
N PHE A 736 -37.11 -70.03 27.24
CA PHE A 736 -36.01 -69.11 27.54
C PHE A 736 -34.74 -69.39 26.72
N MET A 737 -34.56 -70.63 26.23
CA MET A 737 -33.37 -71.00 25.43
C MET A 737 -33.27 -70.21 24.11
N ILE A 738 -34.39 -69.70 23.59
CA ILE A 738 -34.42 -68.85 22.38
C ILE A 738 -33.65 -67.55 22.61
N PHE A 739 -33.84 -66.90 23.76
CA PHE A 739 -33.09 -65.70 24.12
C PHE A 739 -31.59 -66.01 24.27
N SER A 740 -31.26 -67.11 24.94
CA SER A 740 -29.86 -67.53 25.13
C SER A 740 -29.13 -67.76 23.81
N VAL A 741 -29.76 -68.43 22.84
CA VAL A 741 -29.15 -68.69 21.53
C VAL A 741 -28.95 -67.39 20.73
N VAL A 742 -29.94 -66.50 20.74
CA VAL A 742 -29.85 -65.21 20.03
C VAL A 742 -28.79 -64.30 20.66
N ILE A 743 -28.71 -64.23 21.99
CA ILE A 743 -27.69 -63.42 22.69
C ILE A 743 -26.29 -63.97 22.40
N ILE A 744 -26.09 -65.28 22.42
CA ILE A 744 -24.78 -65.89 22.13
C ILE A 744 -24.35 -65.64 20.68
N LEU A 745 -25.28 -65.74 19.72
CA LEU A 745 -25.01 -65.44 18.31
C LEU A 745 -24.70 -63.95 18.09
N PHE A 746 -25.47 -63.06 18.72
CA PHE A 746 -25.23 -61.62 18.64
C PHE A 746 -23.85 -61.25 19.19
N ASP A 747 -23.49 -61.76 20.37
CA ASP A 747 -22.21 -61.55 21.01
C ASP A 747 -21.04 -62.05 20.14
N LEU A 748 -21.19 -63.22 19.52
CA LEU A 748 -20.22 -63.77 18.57
C LEU A 748 -20.04 -62.87 17.32
N VAL A 749 -21.15 -62.37 16.75
CA VAL A 749 -21.10 -61.48 15.59
C VAL A 749 -20.47 -60.13 15.94
N MET A 750 -20.79 -59.59 17.12
CA MET A 750 -20.23 -58.32 17.59
C MET A 750 -18.74 -58.42 17.88
N ASP A 751 -18.28 -59.51 18.51
CA ASP A 751 -16.86 -59.79 18.73
C ASP A 751 -16.10 -59.86 17.39
N ILE A 752 -16.65 -60.56 16.38
CA ILE A 752 -16.04 -60.64 15.03
C ILE A 752 -16.00 -59.26 14.36
N LEU A 753 -17.11 -58.51 14.37
CA LEU A 753 -17.20 -57.19 13.77
C LEU A 753 -16.21 -56.20 14.40
N PHE A 754 -16.05 -56.26 15.72
CA PHE A 754 -15.10 -55.44 16.45
C PHE A 754 -13.66 -55.74 16.01
N ILE A 755 -13.29 -57.02 15.90
CA ILE A 755 -11.96 -57.44 15.45
C ILE A 755 -11.70 -57.01 14.00
N VAL A 756 -12.67 -57.22 13.10
CA VAL A 756 -12.49 -56.91 11.66
C VAL A 756 -12.38 -55.40 11.41
N LYS A 757 -13.18 -54.58 12.11
CA LYS A 757 -13.20 -53.13 11.87
C LYS A 757 -12.14 -52.36 12.64
N ASN A 758 -11.91 -52.71 13.91
CA ASN A 758 -11.09 -51.93 14.82
C ASN A 758 -9.76 -52.63 15.18
N GLY A 759 -9.53 -53.86 14.71
CA GLY A 759 -8.33 -54.63 15.04
C GLY A 759 -7.01 -53.98 14.61
N LYS A 760 -7.06 -53.06 13.63
CA LYS A 760 -5.89 -52.30 13.15
C LYS A 760 -5.61 -51.00 13.90
N ASP A 761 -6.56 -50.52 14.72
CA ASP A 761 -6.47 -49.19 15.36
C ASP A 761 -5.78 -49.23 16.74
N VAL A 762 -5.49 -50.41 17.29
CA VAL A 762 -4.87 -50.59 18.60
C VAL A 762 -3.72 -51.58 18.51
N SER A 763 -2.47 -51.10 18.56
CA SER A 763 -1.25 -51.92 18.44
C SER A 763 -1.10 -52.99 19.53
N GLN A 764 -1.80 -52.87 20.66
CA GLN A 764 -1.81 -53.86 21.75
C GLN A 764 -2.76 -55.05 21.49
N LEU A 765 -3.70 -54.93 20.53
CA LEU A 765 -4.64 -56.00 20.19
C LEU A 765 -4.06 -57.04 19.22
N ASP A 766 -2.95 -56.73 18.52
CA ASP A 766 -2.22 -57.72 17.70
C ASP A 766 -1.67 -58.89 18.52
N LEU A 767 -1.35 -58.66 19.80
CA LEU A 767 -0.89 -59.70 20.74
C LEU A 767 -2.04 -60.44 21.45
N TYR A 768 -3.31 -60.09 21.20
CA TYR A 768 -4.50 -60.66 21.87
C TYR A 768 -5.24 -61.71 21.03
N HIS A 769 -4.72 -62.10 19.87
CA HIS A 769 -5.29 -63.13 19.00
C HIS A 769 -5.46 -64.53 19.65
N PRO A 770 -4.55 -65.04 20.51
CA PRO A 770 -4.68 -66.41 21.05
C PRO A 770 -5.73 -66.57 22.16
N ARG A 771 -5.96 -65.53 22.97
CA ARG A 771 -6.87 -65.60 24.15
C ARG A 771 -8.35 -65.55 23.79
N LEU A 772 -8.70 -64.88 22.69
CA LEU A 772 -10.07 -64.85 22.16
C LEU A 772 -10.46 -66.18 21.51
N GLY A 773 -9.53 -66.86 20.82
CA GLY A 773 -9.76 -68.22 20.31
C GLY A 773 -10.13 -69.23 21.40
N LEU A 774 -9.51 -69.13 22.58
CA LEU A 774 -9.86 -69.94 23.76
C LEU A 774 -11.26 -69.61 24.31
N LYS A 775 -11.65 -68.32 24.38
CA LYS A 775 -13.03 -67.93 24.73
C LYS A 775 -14.05 -68.42 23.69
N PHE A 776 -13.68 -68.44 22.41
CA PHE A 776 -14.50 -68.96 21.31
C PHE A 776 -14.74 -70.48 21.46
N ILE A 777 -13.71 -71.25 21.81
CA ILE A 777 -13.80 -72.69 22.08
C ILE A 777 -14.66 -72.95 23.32
N PHE A 778 -14.47 -72.20 24.42
CA PHE A 778 -15.29 -72.36 25.62
C PHE A 778 -16.77 -71.99 25.42
N LYS A 779 -17.08 -70.92 24.65
CA LYS A 779 -18.47 -70.56 24.32
C LYS A 779 -19.13 -71.57 23.38
N THR A 780 -18.42 -72.09 22.37
CA THR A 780 -18.96 -73.12 21.47
C THR A 780 -19.20 -74.46 22.18
N VAL A 781 -18.33 -74.85 23.12
CA VAL A 781 -18.54 -76.01 24.00
C VAL A 781 -19.74 -75.82 24.92
N SER A 782 -19.98 -74.60 25.43
CA SER A 782 -21.18 -74.28 26.22
C SER A 782 -22.45 -74.44 25.38
N VAL A 783 -22.50 -73.91 24.15
CA VAL A 783 -23.63 -74.08 23.21
C VAL A 783 -23.88 -75.56 22.88
N GLN A 784 -22.82 -76.36 22.72
CA GLN A 784 -22.91 -77.80 22.48
C GLN A 784 -23.53 -78.57 23.66
N LYS A 785 -23.30 -78.10 24.90
CA LYS A 785 -23.85 -78.69 26.12
C LYS A 785 -25.36 -78.44 26.30
N TYR A 786 -25.88 -77.34 25.73
CA TYR A 786 -27.30 -76.99 25.76
C TYR A 786 -28.12 -77.59 24.60
N MET A 787 -27.50 -77.87 23.45
CA MET A 787 -28.16 -78.36 22.23
C MET A 787 -28.03 -79.89 22.05
N ASN A 788 -28.37 -80.67 23.08
CA ASN A 788 -28.27 -82.12 23.03
C ASN A 788 -29.52 -82.76 22.38
N VAL A 789 -29.80 -82.44 21.12
CA VAL A 789 -30.66 -83.25 20.23
C VAL A 789 -30.03 -83.29 18.82
N THR A 790 -29.80 -84.52 18.38
CA THR A 790 -29.37 -85.04 17.08
C THR A 790 -29.55 -84.13 15.85
N ASN A 791 -28.55 -83.29 15.55
CA ASN A 791 -28.41 -82.72 14.20
C ASN A 791 -26.94 -82.70 13.73
N ILE A 792 -26.54 -83.78 13.06
CA ILE A 792 -25.17 -84.04 12.58
C ILE A 792 -24.68 -82.97 11.58
N LYS A 793 -25.59 -82.27 10.89
CA LYS A 793 -25.24 -81.21 9.93
C LYS A 793 -24.71 -79.92 10.58
N LEU A 794 -25.17 -79.57 11.78
CA LEU A 794 -24.70 -78.36 12.49
C LEU A 794 -23.30 -78.59 13.11
N LYS A 795 -23.02 -79.81 13.58
CA LYS A 795 -21.67 -80.23 14.02
C LYS A 795 -20.63 -80.08 12.91
N ILE A 796 -20.97 -80.46 11.68
CA ILE A 796 -20.07 -80.34 10.52
C ILE A 796 -19.85 -78.87 10.12
N PHE A 797 -20.87 -78.02 10.23
CA PHE A 797 -20.76 -76.60 9.94
C PHE A 797 -19.84 -75.88 10.94
N ILE A 798 -20.00 -76.14 12.25
CA ILE A 798 -19.15 -75.55 13.30
C ILE A 798 -17.70 -76.03 13.19
N ILE A 799 -17.47 -77.31 12.87
CA ILE A 799 -16.12 -77.86 12.65
C ILE A 799 -15.46 -77.25 11.39
N LYS A 800 -16.23 -77.00 10.32
CA LYS A 800 -15.72 -76.34 9.11
C LYS A 800 -15.37 -74.88 9.34
N VAL A 801 -16.18 -74.13 10.08
CA VAL A 801 -15.90 -72.72 10.42
C VAL A 801 -14.67 -72.60 11.35
N SER A 802 -14.52 -73.52 12.31
CA SER A 802 -13.32 -73.59 13.16
C SER A 802 -12.04 -73.91 12.37
N ARG A 803 -12.10 -74.83 11.38
CA ARG A 803 -10.96 -75.11 10.49
C ARG A 803 -10.65 -73.96 9.53
N PHE A 804 -11.67 -73.23 9.07
CA PHE A 804 -11.48 -72.07 8.20
C PHE A 804 -10.78 -70.91 8.94
N HIS A 805 -11.04 -70.76 10.25
CA HIS A 805 -10.41 -69.72 11.06
C HIS A 805 -8.95 -70.04 11.44
N MET A 806 -8.61 -71.33 11.64
CA MET A 806 -7.21 -71.77 11.83
C MET A 806 -6.34 -71.70 10.57
N ALA A 807 -6.93 -71.52 9.38
CA ALA A 807 -6.20 -71.35 8.12
C ALA A 807 -6.00 -69.86 7.73
N TYR A 808 -6.54 -68.92 8.52
CA TYR A 808 -6.50 -67.47 8.25
C TYR A 808 -5.74 -66.67 9.33
N LEU A 809 -5.30 -67.34 10.41
CA LEU A 809 -4.19 -66.92 11.28
C LEU A 809 -2.90 -67.48 10.69
#